data_AF-A0A5N6RAR5-F1
#
_entry.id   AF-A0A5N6RAR5-F1
#
_cell.length_a   1.000
_cell.length_b   1.000
_cell.length_c   1.000
_cell.angle_alpha   90.00
_cell.angle_beta   90.00
_cell.angle_gamma   90.00
#
_symmetry.space_group_name_H-M   'P 1'
#
loop_
_entity.id
_entity.type
_entity.pdbx_description
1 polymer ?
#
loop_
_entity_poly.entity_id
_entity_poly.type
_entity_poly.pdbx_seq_one_letter_code
_entity_poly.pdbx_strand_id
1 'polypeptide(L)'
;MLKLMLGCCKVYISESRNRAALEAIEQAAKLFPEVAIINKFEDEAYNRVGYTLVSKVAPKPSCHSCSLRSAVLSMVKAALETIDLELHCGSHPRLGVVDHICFHPLAYASLDQTAGIAKSLAADIGSSMQVPTFLYGAAHEEGRTLDSIRRELGYFKPNSGGTQWSGGPKSECLPLKPDEGPAQMSKEKGVVVIGATRWVDNYNIPVFSTDIAALRRLAKRLSGRGGGLPSVQAMALAHDDVTEVACNLLEPSKVGGDIVQQEVERLSREEGMAVGKGYFTDLSQEEIVESYLKLDPFRIFCTEACISKFIILEKDFTSLTPFLESFGLAGGTNTDVLATCFGPFEEKDKKKSIDQSLLLCCKLFISEARNHATLDAIERAGRLDPETVIVNKFPDRSYNRTRYTLVSYVVHDITGSAVYSPLRQTVLAMADAAFGAVNLELHSGAHPRLGVVDDILFHPLAKASLDEAAWLAKAVATDIGNRFQVPVYLYAAAHPTGKALDTIRRELGFYRPNFMGNQWVGWPMPEMLPEKPDEGPTTVSRARGISMIGARPWVALYNIPILSRDVSAARKIARMVSARGGGLPTVQTLGLVNGEDSTEIACMLLEPNQIGADRVQNQVEMLAAEEGLDVEKGYFTDFSPEMVIENYMKLISAERDNQSLLSSQSSL
;
A
#
# COMPACT_ATOMS: atom_id res chain seq x y z
N MET A 1 29.86 3.10 5.64
CA MET A 1 29.09 2.57 4.49
C MET A 1 28.18 1.44 5.02
N LEU A 2 26.89 1.72 5.26
CA LEU A 2 25.94 0.67 5.64
C LEU A 2 25.63 -0.14 4.38
N LYS A 3 26.04 -1.41 4.38
CA LYS A 3 25.83 -2.31 3.24
C LYS A 3 24.32 -2.54 3.04
N LEU A 4 23.81 -2.38 1.82
CA LEU A 4 22.41 -2.68 1.50
C LEU A 4 22.15 -4.19 1.66
N MET A 5 21.19 -4.56 2.50
CA MET A 5 20.85 -5.95 2.79
C MET A 5 19.41 -6.22 2.32
N LEU A 6 19.25 -7.13 1.36
CA LEU A 6 17.95 -7.45 0.77
C LEU A 6 17.61 -8.92 1.04
N GLY A 7 16.35 -9.19 1.29
CA GLY A 7 15.80 -10.53 1.38
C GLY A 7 14.84 -10.74 0.21
N CYS A 8 15.01 -11.86 -0.49
CA CYS A 8 14.04 -12.33 -1.47
C CYS A 8 13.25 -13.50 -0.88
N CYS A 9 11.96 -13.54 -1.14
CA CYS A 9 11.09 -14.67 -0.82
C CYS A 9 10.39 -15.13 -2.09
N LYS A 10 10.55 -16.41 -2.45
CA LYS A 10 9.78 -17.06 -3.51
C LYS A 10 8.64 -17.85 -2.86
N VAL A 11 7.39 -17.52 -3.20
CA VAL A 11 6.18 -18.15 -2.67
C VAL A 11 5.44 -18.85 -3.80
N TYR A 12 5.28 -20.17 -3.69
CA TYR A 12 4.57 -20.97 -4.67
C TYR A 12 3.22 -21.44 -4.14
N ILE A 13 2.16 -21.11 -4.88
CA ILE A 13 0.77 -21.39 -4.51
C ILE A 13 0.14 -22.28 -5.58
N SER A 14 -0.58 -23.30 -5.14
CA SER A 14 -1.30 -24.26 -5.98
C SER A 14 -2.62 -23.64 -6.46
N GLU A 15 -2.55 -22.56 -7.23
CA GLU A 15 -3.68 -21.92 -7.90
C GLU A 15 -3.16 -20.97 -9.00
N SER A 16 -3.87 -20.86 -10.11
CA SER A 16 -3.57 -19.91 -11.21
C SER A 16 -4.82 -19.48 -12.00
N ARG A 17 -5.96 -20.15 -11.76
CA ARG A 17 -7.21 -20.02 -12.49
C ARG A 17 -8.23 -19.17 -11.73
N ASN A 18 -8.26 -19.29 -10.40
CA ASN A 18 -9.15 -18.50 -9.54
C ASN A 18 -8.64 -17.06 -9.35
N ARG A 19 -9.06 -16.16 -10.23
CA ARG A 19 -8.63 -14.74 -10.23
C ARG A 19 -8.93 -14.02 -8.92
N ALA A 20 -10.10 -14.24 -8.33
CA ALA A 20 -10.48 -13.60 -7.06
C ALA A 20 -9.56 -14.02 -5.90
N ALA A 21 -9.18 -15.30 -5.84
CA ALA A 21 -8.22 -15.79 -4.84
C ALA A 21 -6.83 -15.18 -5.06
N LEU A 22 -6.34 -15.15 -6.31
CA LEU A 22 -5.05 -14.54 -6.64
C LEU A 22 -5.01 -13.05 -6.30
N GLU A 23 -6.07 -12.30 -6.63
CA GLU A 23 -6.20 -10.89 -6.27
C GLU A 23 -6.19 -10.70 -4.75
N ALA A 24 -6.92 -11.51 -3.98
CA ALA A 24 -6.91 -11.43 -2.52
C ALA A 24 -5.51 -11.67 -1.94
N ILE A 25 -4.76 -12.64 -2.48
CA ILE A 25 -3.39 -12.95 -2.08
C ILE A 25 -2.44 -11.77 -2.40
N GLU A 26 -2.53 -11.19 -3.60
CA GLU A 26 -1.71 -10.03 -3.98
C GLU A 26 -2.04 -8.79 -3.15
N GLN A 27 -3.31 -8.54 -2.86
CA GLN A 27 -3.73 -7.44 -1.99
C GLN A 27 -3.20 -7.61 -0.56
N ALA A 28 -3.13 -8.85 -0.06
CA ALA A 28 -2.55 -9.12 1.25
C ALA A 28 -1.06 -8.73 1.33
N ALA A 29 -0.30 -8.89 0.24
CA ALA A 29 1.08 -8.42 0.17
C ALA A 29 1.18 -6.89 0.10
N LYS A 30 0.26 -6.23 -0.61
CA LYS A 30 0.22 -4.76 -0.78
C LYS A 30 -0.01 -3.98 0.52
N LEU A 31 -0.46 -4.65 1.58
CA LEU A 31 -0.53 -4.08 2.94
C LEU A 31 0.85 -3.72 3.52
N PHE A 32 1.94 -4.18 2.88
CA PHE A 32 3.32 -3.98 3.34
C PHE A 32 4.14 -3.22 2.28
N PRO A 33 4.12 -1.88 2.30
CA PRO A 33 4.73 -1.07 1.25
C PRO A 33 6.22 -1.39 1.01
N GLU A 34 6.99 -1.70 2.04
CA GLU A 34 8.42 -2.03 1.95
C GLU A 34 8.71 -3.33 1.19
N VAL A 35 7.70 -4.16 0.96
CA VAL A 35 7.79 -5.43 0.23
C VAL A 35 7.24 -5.22 -1.17
N ALA A 36 8.04 -5.52 -2.18
CA ALA A 36 7.62 -5.46 -3.57
C ALA A 36 7.46 -6.88 -4.12
N ILE A 37 6.34 -7.15 -4.80
CA ILE A 37 6.24 -8.30 -5.70
C ILE A 37 6.97 -7.90 -6.99
N ILE A 38 8.16 -8.45 -7.20
CA ILE A 38 9.04 -8.15 -8.34
C ILE A 38 8.67 -8.98 -9.56
N ASN A 39 8.24 -10.21 -9.34
CA ASN A 39 7.83 -11.10 -10.41
C ASN A 39 6.62 -11.94 -9.98
N LYS A 40 5.81 -12.29 -10.97
CA LYS A 40 4.68 -13.21 -10.88
C LYS A 40 4.75 -14.14 -12.09
N PHE A 41 4.97 -15.43 -11.83
CA PHE A 41 4.97 -16.47 -12.84
C PHE A 41 3.71 -17.32 -12.68
N GLU A 42 2.76 -17.18 -13.61
CA GLU A 42 1.52 -17.95 -13.63
C GLU A 42 1.62 -19.07 -14.68
N ASP A 43 1.33 -20.31 -14.27
CA ASP A 43 1.22 -21.44 -15.19
C ASP A 43 -0.13 -22.13 -15.00
N GLU A 44 -1.00 -21.95 -16.00
CA GLU A 44 -2.38 -22.44 -15.98
C GLU A 44 -2.45 -23.97 -16.08
N ALA A 45 -1.53 -24.60 -16.81
CA ALA A 45 -1.51 -26.05 -17.00
C ALA A 45 -1.01 -26.76 -15.72
N TYR A 46 0.03 -26.23 -15.10
CA TYR A 46 0.49 -26.62 -13.76
C TYR A 46 -0.52 -26.30 -12.67
N ASN A 47 -1.43 -25.37 -12.94
CA ASN A 47 -2.32 -24.74 -11.99
C ASN A 47 -1.56 -24.23 -10.75
N ARG A 48 -0.53 -23.42 -11.00
CA ARG A 48 0.42 -22.95 -9.98
C ARG A 48 0.88 -21.54 -10.31
N VAL A 49 1.02 -20.71 -9.29
CA VAL A 49 1.63 -19.38 -9.37
C VAL A 49 2.85 -19.30 -8.47
N GLY A 50 3.92 -18.67 -8.97
CA GLY A 50 5.10 -18.29 -8.20
C GLY A 50 5.16 -16.76 -8.05
N TYR A 51 5.25 -16.28 -6.82
CA TYR A 51 5.49 -14.87 -6.51
C TYR A 51 6.91 -14.67 -6.00
N THR A 52 7.60 -13.66 -6.51
CA THR A 52 8.93 -13.27 -6.06
C THR A 52 8.83 -11.93 -5.33
N LEU A 53 8.97 -11.95 -4.01
CA LEU A 53 8.89 -10.79 -3.14
C LEU A 53 10.28 -10.34 -2.69
N VAL A 54 10.53 -9.04 -2.66
CA VAL A 54 11.80 -8.48 -2.18
C VAL A 54 11.55 -7.37 -1.19
N SER A 55 12.37 -7.31 -0.13
CA SER A 55 12.37 -6.24 0.84
C SER A 55 13.75 -6.05 1.48
N LYS A 56 13.95 -4.94 2.18
CA LYS A 56 15.13 -4.73 3.03
C LYS A 56 15.10 -5.65 4.23
N VAL A 57 16.28 -6.10 4.66
CA VAL A 57 16.45 -6.91 5.87
C VAL A 57 17.31 -6.15 6.86
N ALA A 58 16.89 -6.12 8.13
CA ALA A 58 17.61 -5.42 9.18
C ALA A 58 18.97 -6.10 9.48
N PRO A 59 20.03 -5.34 9.79
CA PRO A 59 21.35 -5.90 10.11
C PRO A 59 21.38 -6.80 11.34
N LYS A 60 20.46 -6.61 12.29
CA LYS A 60 20.27 -7.47 13.46
C LYS A 60 18.94 -8.21 13.35
N PRO A 61 18.89 -9.52 13.62
CA PRO A 61 17.64 -10.27 13.69
C PRO A 61 16.85 -9.79 14.92
N SER A 62 15.98 -8.79 14.75
CA SER A 62 15.00 -8.40 15.75
C SER A 62 13.75 -9.26 15.59
N CYS A 63 13.27 -9.84 16.70
CA CYS A 63 12.20 -10.83 16.77
C CYS A 63 10.82 -10.36 16.24
N HIS A 64 10.57 -9.05 16.03
CA HIS A 64 9.19 -8.55 15.97
C HIS A 64 8.76 -7.74 14.73
N SER A 65 9.65 -7.33 13.83
CA SER A 65 9.23 -6.52 12.66
C SER A 65 10.10 -6.78 11.42
N CYS A 66 9.89 -7.91 10.76
CA CYS A 66 10.38 -8.13 9.40
C CYS A 66 9.20 -7.96 8.42
N SER A 67 9.19 -6.88 7.65
CA SER A 67 8.13 -6.57 6.67
C SER A 67 7.93 -7.71 5.67
N LEU A 68 9.03 -8.33 5.20
CA LEU A 68 8.98 -9.48 4.29
C LEU A 68 8.27 -10.70 4.92
N ARG A 69 8.54 -11.00 6.20
CA ARG A 69 7.86 -12.09 6.92
C ARG A 69 6.36 -11.81 7.02
N SER A 70 6.00 -10.61 7.45
CA SER A 70 4.60 -10.23 7.67
C SER A 70 3.80 -10.24 6.37
N ALA A 71 4.38 -9.76 5.26
CA ALA A 71 3.74 -9.81 3.95
C ALA A 71 3.50 -11.25 3.49
N VAL A 72 4.51 -12.12 3.60
CA VAL A 72 4.37 -13.53 3.22
C VAL A 72 3.35 -14.22 4.11
N LEU A 73 3.35 -13.97 5.42
CA LEU A 73 2.35 -14.51 6.35
C LEU A 73 0.93 -14.10 5.95
N SER A 74 0.71 -12.83 5.60
CA SER A 74 -0.58 -12.35 5.11
C SER A 74 -0.99 -12.99 3.78
N MET A 75 -0.06 -13.18 2.84
CA MET A 75 -0.32 -13.91 1.59
C MET A 75 -0.73 -15.36 1.86
N VAL A 76 -0.01 -16.05 2.76
CA VAL A 76 -0.32 -17.43 3.14
C VAL A 76 -1.70 -17.52 3.77
N LYS A 77 -2.05 -16.58 4.66
CA LYS A 77 -3.37 -16.50 5.26
C LYS A 77 -4.46 -16.39 4.19
N ALA A 78 -4.32 -15.42 3.29
CA ALA A 78 -5.28 -15.20 2.20
C ALA A 78 -5.41 -16.44 1.30
N ALA A 79 -4.30 -17.10 0.98
CA ALA A 79 -4.30 -18.32 0.17
C ALA A 79 -5.09 -19.45 0.87
N LEU A 80 -4.81 -19.71 2.15
CA LEU A 80 -5.49 -20.75 2.94
C LEU A 80 -6.97 -20.46 3.19
N GLU A 81 -7.40 -19.21 3.11
CA GLU A 81 -8.81 -18.79 3.29
C GLU A 81 -9.61 -18.81 1.98
N THR A 82 -8.94 -18.71 0.83
CA THR A 82 -9.60 -18.54 -0.47
C THR A 82 -9.46 -19.73 -1.42
N ILE A 83 -8.52 -20.64 -1.16
CA ILE A 83 -8.24 -21.81 -2.00
C ILE A 83 -8.56 -23.08 -1.22
N ASP A 84 -9.32 -23.97 -1.87
CA ASP A 84 -9.56 -25.33 -1.39
C ASP A 84 -8.77 -26.33 -2.26
N LEU A 85 -7.75 -26.96 -1.65
CA LEU A 85 -6.90 -27.93 -2.33
C LEU A 85 -7.64 -29.20 -2.75
N GLU A 86 -8.79 -29.53 -2.15
CA GLU A 86 -9.60 -30.68 -2.57
C GLU A 86 -10.19 -30.48 -3.97
N LEU A 87 -10.42 -29.22 -4.36
CA LEU A 87 -10.91 -28.85 -5.68
C LEU A 87 -9.78 -28.62 -6.69
N HIS A 88 -8.52 -28.63 -6.24
CA HIS A 88 -7.36 -28.35 -7.09
C HIS A 88 -7.03 -29.52 -8.03
N CYS A 89 -6.83 -29.22 -9.31
CA CYS A 89 -6.21 -30.14 -10.26
C CYS A 89 -5.14 -29.43 -11.09
N GLY A 90 -4.03 -30.12 -11.37
CA GLY A 90 -2.91 -29.61 -12.17
C GLY A 90 -1.90 -30.70 -12.55
N SER A 91 -1.05 -30.42 -13.54
CA SER A 91 0.01 -31.35 -13.97
C SER A 91 1.32 -31.21 -13.19
N HIS A 92 1.45 -30.21 -12.31
CA HIS A 92 2.62 -30.05 -11.44
C HIS A 92 2.40 -30.75 -10.09
N PRO A 93 3.43 -31.43 -9.55
CA PRO A 93 3.35 -31.96 -8.20
C PRO A 93 3.19 -30.86 -7.14
N ARG A 94 2.40 -31.16 -6.10
CA ARG A 94 2.10 -30.25 -4.98
C ARG A 94 1.78 -31.01 -3.70
N LEU A 95 2.09 -30.41 -2.54
CA LEU A 95 1.78 -30.93 -1.21
C LEU A 95 0.73 -30.10 -0.45
N GLY A 96 0.50 -28.85 -0.84
CA GLY A 96 -0.40 -27.94 -0.15
C GLY A 96 -0.89 -26.78 -1.01
N VAL A 97 -1.84 -26.00 -0.47
CA VAL A 97 -2.29 -24.72 -1.06
C VAL A 97 -1.10 -23.80 -1.25
N VAL A 98 -0.30 -23.64 -0.21
CA VAL A 98 1.02 -23.01 -0.30
C VAL A 98 2.06 -24.13 -0.27
N ASP A 99 2.49 -24.57 -1.45
CA ASP A 99 3.35 -25.75 -1.61
C ASP A 99 4.76 -25.51 -1.05
N HIS A 100 5.34 -24.35 -1.36
CA HIS A 100 6.75 -24.11 -1.16
C HIS A 100 7.06 -22.62 -0.98
N ILE A 101 7.81 -22.30 0.07
CA ILE A 101 8.35 -20.98 0.35
C ILE A 101 9.87 -21.09 0.49
N CYS A 102 10.61 -20.19 -0.16
CA CYS A 102 12.06 -20.12 -0.03
C CYS A 102 12.54 -18.68 0.16
N PHE A 103 13.36 -18.47 1.17
CA PHE A 103 14.06 -17.20 1.37
C PHE A 103 15.50 -17.27 0.86
N HIS A 104 15.88 -16.28 0.06
CA HIS A 104 17.22 -16.12 -0.49
C HIS A 104 17.85 -14.82 0.00
N PRO A 105 19.11 -14.85 0.48
CA PRO A 105 19.83 -13.62 0.78
C PRO A 105 20.22 -12.93 -0.52
N LEU A 106 19.99 -11.62 -0.59
CA LEU A 106 20.40 -10.76 -1.69
C LEU A 106 21.31 -9.63 -1.19
N ALA A 107 22.12 -9.09 -2.10
CA ALA A 107 23.14 -8.08 -1.81
C ALA A 107 24.03 -8.52 -0.62
N TYR A 108 24.05 -7.77 0.49
CA TYR A 108 24.86 -8.10 1.66
C TYR A 108 24.13 -8.86 2.77
N ALA A 109 22.89 -9.32 2.54
CA ALA A 109 22.20 -10.17 3.51
C ALA A 109 22.92 -11.52 3.67
N SER A 110 22.90 -12.07 4.89
CA SER A 110 23.42 -13.40 5.17
C SER A 110 22.33 -14.47 5.06
N LEU A 111 22.75 -15.70 4.77
CA LEU A 111 21.86 -16.85 4.74
C LEU A 111 21.23 -17.13 6.13
N ASP A 112 21.95 -16.82 7.21
CA ASP A 112 21.43 -16.98 8.57
C ASP A 112 20.29 -16.02 8.87
N GLN A 113 20.33 -14.80 8.33
CA GLN A 113 19.24 -13.83 8.48
C GLN A 113 17.97 -14.33 7.79
N THR A 114 18.08 -14.83 6.55
CA THR A 114 16.93 -15.37 5.83
C THR A 114 16.44 -16.68 6.44
N ALA A 115 17.33 -17.51 7.00
CA ALA A 115 16.96 -18.69 7.78
C ALA A 115 16.18 -18.32 9.05
N GLY A 116 16.57 -17.26 9.76
CA GLY A 116 15.82 -16.74 10.89
C GLY A 116 14.41 -16.32 10.51
N ILE A 117 14.24 -15.61 9.39
CA ILE A 117 12.93 -15.22 8.86
C ILE A 117 12.07 -16.45 8.53
N ALA A 118 12.66 -17.45 7.85
CA ALA A 118 11.99 -18.70 7.50
C ALA A 118 11.49 -19.47 8.73
N LYS A 119 12.32 -19.58 9.79
CA LYS A 119 11.95 -20.23 11.06
C LYS A 119 10.80 -19.49 11.76
N SER A 120 10.87 -18.16 11.84
CA SER A 120 9.80 -17.37 12.44
C SER A 120 8.48 -17.50 11.67
N LEU A 121 8.53 -17.46 10.33
CA LEU A 121 7.34 -17.67 9.49
C LEU A 121 6.74 -19.06 9.70
N ALA A 122 7.57 -20.10 9.80
CA ALA A 122 7.11 -21.46 10.04
C ALA A 122 6.41 -21.60 11.39
N ALA A 123 6.95 -20.97 12.44
CA ALA A 123 6.32 -20.94 13.76
C ALA A 123 4.96 -20.22 13.72
N ASP A 124 4.85 -19.10 13.00
CA ASP A 124 3.58 -18.39 12.84
C ASP A 124 2.54 -19.26 12.11
N ILE A 125 2.90 -19.87 10.98
CA ILE A 125 1.97 -20.71 10.20
C ILE A 125 1.56 -21.95 10.99
N GLY A 126 2.51 -22.63 11.62
CA GLY A 126 2.26 -23.81 12.44
C GLY A 126 1.34 -23.52 13.63
N SER A 127 1.62 -22.44 14.37
CA SER A 127 0.85 -22.09 15.58
C SER A 127 -0.47 -21.37 15.30
N SER A 128 -0.49 -20.39 14.41
CA SER A 128 -1.68 -19.56 14.18
C SER A 128 -2.64 -20.13 13.14
N MET A 129 -2.13 -20.79 12.11
CA MET A 129 -2.94 -21.32 11.01
C MET A 129 -3.20 -22.82 11.12
N GLN A 130 -2.52 -23.49 12.08
CA GLN A 130 -2.63 -24.91 12.36
C GLN A 130 -2.35 -25.76 11.10
N VAL A 131 -1.29 -25.41 10.36
CA VAL A 131 -0.87 -26.15 9.17
C VAL A 131 0.47 -26.85 9.42
N PRO A 132 0.58 -28.16 9.14
CA PRO A 132 1.85 -28.87 9.26
C PRO A 132 2.93 -28.22 8.38
N THR A 133 4.02 -27.79 9.02
CA THR A 133 5.06 -27.00 8.36
C THR A 133 6.42 -27.67 8.48
N PHE A 134 7.10 -27.78 7.34
CA PHE A 134 8.39 -28.47 7.20
C PHE A 134 9.49 -27.49 6.81
N LEU A 135 10.53 -27.40 7.63
CA LEU A 135 11.72 -26.59 7.40
C LEU A 135 12.75 -27.33 6.54
N TYR A 136 13.53 -26.62 5.72
CA TYR A 136 14.65 -27.18 4.96
C TYR A 136 15.76 -26.17 4.73
N GLY A 137 16.90 -26.65 4.22
CA GLY A 137 18.08 -25.81 3.96
C GLY A 137 18.62 -25.22 5.27
N ALA A 138 19.09 -23.98 5.23
CA ALA A 138 19.65 -23.31 6.41
C ALA A 138 18.61 -23.06 7.53
N ALA A 139 17.31 -23.18 7.22
CA ALA A 139 16.25 -23.03 8.21
C ALA A 139 16.04 -24.31 9.04
N HIS A 140 16.55 -25.47 8.62
CA HIS A 140 16.49 -26.72 9.38
C HIS A 140 17.83 -27.02 10.05
N GLU A 141 17.83 -27.49 11.30
CA GLU A 141 19.06 -27.71 12.08
C GLU A 141 20.05 -28.65 11.41
N GLU A 142 19.55 -29.75 10.82
CA GLU A 142 20.37 -30.73 10.10
C GLU A 142 20.58 -30.40 8.60
N GLY A 143 20.05 -29.26 8.12
CA GLY A 143 20.23 -28.85 6.72
C GLY A 143 19.58 -29.77 5.68
N ARG A 144 18.49 -30.48 6.02
CA ARG A 144 17.83 -31.41 5.09
C ARG A 144 17.37 -30.71 3.81
N THR A 145 17.34 -31.42 2.69
CA THR A 145 17.01 -30.85 1.38
C THR A 145 15.51 -30.86 1.11
N LEU A 146 15.06 -29.92 0.26
CA LEU A 146 13.67 -29.85 -0.21
C LEU A 146 13.23 -31.14 -0.90
N ASP A 147 14.10 -31.76 -1.71
CA ASP A 147 13.77 -32.99 -2.42
C ASP A 147 13.65 -34.21 -1.51
N SER A 148 14.33 -34.22 -0.35
CA SER A 148 14.16 -35.27 0.67
C SER A 148 12.75 -35.22 1.25
N ILE A 149 12.34 -34.04 1.74
CA ILE A 149 10.99 -33.82 2.31
C ILE A 149 9.93 -34.16 1.28
N ARG A 150 10.05 -33.63 0.05
CA ARG A 150 9.11 -33.91 -1.04
C ARG A 150 9.00 -35.41 -1.32
N ARG A 151 10.10 -36.17 -1.27
CA ARG A 151 10.08 -37.61 -1.51
C ARG A 151 9.38 -38.38 -0.40
N GLU A 152 9.65 -38.02 0.84
CA GLU A 152 9.02 -38.65 2.02
C GLU A 152 7.52 -38.36 2.06
N LEU A 153 7.10 -37.15 1.68
CA LEU A 153 5.70 -36.75 1.61
C LEU A 153 5.00 -37.17 0.31
N GLY A 154 5.66 -37.94 -0.56
CA GLY A 154 5.04 -38.52 -1.75
C GLY A 154 4.84 -37.56 -2.94
N TYR A 155 5.49 -36.40 -2.96
CA TYR A 155 5.38 -35.36 -3.99
C TYR A 155 5.51 -35.89 -5.42
N PHE A 156 6.49 -36.76 -5.67
CA PHE A 156 6.85 -37.25 -7.02
C PHE A 156 5.96 -38.39 -7.53
N LYS A 157 4.87 -38.70 -6.84
CA LYS A 157 3.90 -39.73 -7.23
C LYS A 157 2.55 -39.07 -7.51
N PRO A 158 2.09 -39.01 -8.77
CA PRO A 158 0.74 -38.56 -9.11
C PRO A 158 -0.31 -39.34 -8.30
N ASN A 159 -1.32 -38.63 -7.81
CA ASN A 159 -2.41 -39.23 -7.02
C ASN A 159 -3.69 -39.48 -7.86
N SER A 160 -3.71 -39.00 -9.11
CA SER A 160 -4.73 -39.21 -10.14
C SER A 160 -4.16 -39.98 -11.35
N GLY A 161 -5.00 -40.29 -12.33
CA GLY A 161 -4.59 -40.99 -13.55
C GLY A 161 -3.56 -40.21 -14.38
N GLY A 162 -2.64 -40.92 -15.04
CA GLY A 162 -1.62 -40.32 -15.91
C GLY A 162 -0.55 -39.54 -15.15
N THR A 163 -0.37 -38.28 -15.51
CA THR A 163 0.62 -37.33 -14.94
C THR A 163 -0.06 -36.24 -14.09
N GLN A 164 -1.33 -36.39 -13.74
CA GLN A 164 -2.08 -35.35 -13.04
C GLN A 164 -2.09 -35.55 -11.52
N TRP A 165 -2.09 -34.42 -10.83
CA TRP A 165 -2.39 -34.36 -9.42
C TRP A 165 -3.78 -33.72 -9.22
N SER A 166 -4.64 -34.38 -8.45
CA SER A 166 -6.01 -33.93 -8.18
C SER A 166 -6.36 -34.08 -6.70
N GLY A 167 -7.01 -33.06 -6.13
CA GLY A 167 -7.39 -32.98 -4.73
C GLY A 167 -6.23 -32.94 -3.73
N GLY A 168 -6.59 -32.90 -2.45
CA GLY A 168 -5.66 -32.92 -1.32
C GLY A 168 -4.94 -34.27 -1.14
N PRO A 169 -3.95 -34.35 -0.24
CA PRO A 169 -3.27 -35.61 0.07
C PRO A 169 -4.24 -36.66 0.65
N LYS A 170 -4.08 -37.93 0.26
CA LYS A 170 -5.03 -39.02 0.58
C LYS A 170 -5.01 -39.45 2.06
N SER A 171 -3.90 -39.23 2.75
CA SER A 171 -3.71 -39.60 4.17
C SER A 171 -3.58 -38.34 5.00
N GLU A 172 -4.31 -38.27 6.11
CA GLU A 172 -4.21 -37.19 7.11
C GLU A 172 -3.01 -37.40 8.06
N CYS A 173 -2.49 -38.62 8.14
CA CYS A 173 -1.28 -38.95 8.88
C CYS A 173 -0.04 -38.74 7.99
N LEU A 174 0.91 -37.96 8.50
CA LEU A 174 2.15 -37.61 7.80
C LEU A 174 3.26 -38.63 8.12
N PRO A 175 4.03 -39.09 7.10
CA PRO A 175 5.12 -40.04 7.30
C PRO A 175 6.35 -39.40 7.97
N LEU A 176 6.44 -38.08 7.94
CA LEU A 176 7.48 -37.29 8.59
C LEU A 176 6.82 -36.37 9.61
N LYS A 177 7.44 -36.23 10.79
CA LYS A 177 6.99 -35.29 11.82
C LYS A 177 7.22 -33.84 11.33
N PRO A 178 6.20 -32.97 11.34
CA PRO A 178 6.37 -31.54 11.07
C PRO A 178 7.31 -30.89 12.09
N ASP A 179 8.07 -29.89 11.67
CA ASP A 179 8.90 -29.12 12.59
C ASP A 179 8.03 -28.12 13.38
N GLU A 180 7.02 -27.56 12.71
CA GLU A 180 6.04 -26.65 13.29
C GLU A 180 4.61 -27.06 12.92
N GLY A 181 3.66 -26.77 13.81
CA GLY A 181 2.24 -27.08 13.61
C GLY A 181 1.83 -28.52 13.97
N PRO A 182 0.57 -28.90 13.66
CA PRO A 182 0.01 -30.19 14.07
C PRO A 182 0.60 -31.36 13.28
N ALA A 183 0.63 -32.54 13.88
CA ALA A 183 1.05 -33.79 13.20
C ALA A 183 -0.02 -34.33 12.21
N GLN A 184 -1.25 -33.85 12.33
CA GLN A 184 -2.36 -34.16 11.43
C GLN A 184 -2.55 -33.03 10.42
N MET A 185 -2.84 -33.40 9.19
CA MET A 185 -2.98 -32.49 8.07
C MET A 185 -4.44 -32.43 7.59
N SER A 186 -4.94 -31.23 7.28
CA SER A 186 -6.24 -31.04 6.59
C SER A 186 -6.07 -31.22 5.09
N LYS A 187 -7.05 -31.83 4.42
CA LYS A 187 -6.99 -32.12 2.97
C LYS A 187 -7.16 -30.85 2.13
N GLU A 188 -7.94 -29.91 2.64
CA GLU A 188 -8.25 -28.62 2.04
C GLU A 188 -7.03 -27.69 2.01
N LYS A 189 -6.08 -27.88 2.95
CA LYS A 189 -4.87 -27.04 3.08
C LYS A 189 -3.58 -27.73 2.65
N GLY A 190 -3.46 -29.03 2.94
CA GLY A 190 -2.21 -29.78 2.78
C GLY A 190 -1.13 -29.38 3.79
N VAL A 191 0.13 -29.40 3.36
CA VAL A 191 1.30 -29.00 4.17
C VAL A 191 2.04 -27.83 3.53
N VAL A 192 2.86 -27.12 4.31
CA VAL A 192 3.73 -26.04 3.81
C VAL A 192 5.19 -26.43 3.99
N VAL A 193 6.02 -26.24 2.95
CA VAL A 193 7.47 -26.47 3.04
C VAL A 193 8.20 -25.13 2.93
N ILE A 194 8.94 -24.75 3.97
CA ILE A 194 9.58 -23.43 4.10
C ILE A 194 11.08 -23.60 4.30
N GLY A 195 11.90 -22.79 3.65
CA GLY A 195 13.34 -22.88 3.86
C GLY A 195 14.09 -21.63 3.48
N ALA A 196 15.40 -21.69 3.70
CA ALA A 196 16.33 -20.66 3.29
C ALA A 196 17.53 -21.30 2.60
N THR A 197 17.87 -20.80 1.41
CA THR A 197 19.00 -21.30 0.62
C THR A 197 19.77 -20.15 -0.01
N ARG A 198 20.94 -20.44 -0.58
CA ARG A 198 21.58 -19.55 -1.55
C ARG A 198 20.69 -19.39 -2.79
N TRP A 199 21.06 -18.50 -3.70
CA TRP A 199 20.31 -18.25 -4.93
C TRP A 199 20.14 -19.53 -5.76
N VAL A 200 18.94 -19.73 -6.29
CA VAL A 200 18.57 -20.88 -7.13
C VAL A 200 17.84 -20.36 -8.36
N ASP A 201 18.31 -20.75 -9.55
CA ASP A 201 17.62 -20.50 -10.80
C ASP A 201 16.75 -21.68 -11.21
N ASN A 202 15.62 -21.38 -11.84
CA ASN A 202 14.69 -22.36 -12.39
C ASN A 202 14.75 -22.28 -13.92
N TYR A 203 15.29 -23.31 -14.57
CA TYR A 203 15.50 -23.37 -16.01
C TYR A 203 14.81 -24.59 -16.60
N ASN A 204 13.82 -24.36 -17.46
CA ASN A 204 13.01 -25.42 -18.07
C ASN A 204 13.37 -25.55 -19.54
N ILE A 205 13.41 -26.79 -20.03
CA ILE A 205 13.82 -27.09 -21.40
C ILE A 205 12.75 -27.97 -22.06
N PRO A 206 12.03 -27.46 -23.08
CA PRO A 206 11.10 -28.27 -23.86
C PRO A 206 11.82 -29.41 -24.57
N VAL A 207 11.29 -30.63 -24.47
CA VAL A 207 11.76 -31.82 -25.19
C VAL A 207 10.58 -32.40 -25.95
N PHE A 208 10.63 -32.38 -27.27
CA PHE A 208 9.52 -32.83 -28.12
C PHE A 208 9.50 -34.36 -28.21
N SER A 209 8.94 -35.00 -27.19
CA SER A 209 8.77 -36.46 -27.12
C SER A 209 7.47 -36.83 -26.41
N THR A 210 6.85 -37.91 -26.88
CA THR A 210 5.69 -38.55 -26.22
C THR A 210 6.12 -39.62 -25.21
N ASP A 211 7.40 -40.00 -25.16
CA ASP A 211 7.94 -40.97 -24.21
C ASP A 211 8.38 -40.27 -22.91
N ILE A 212 7.43 -40.14 -21.97
CA ILE A 212 7.70 -39.62 -20.63
C ILE A 212 8.69 -40.48 -19.84
N ALA A 213 8.81 -41.78 -20.15
CA ALA A 213 9.77 -42.65 -19.47
C ALA A 213 11.21 -42.33 -19.94
N ALA A 214 11.40 -42.03 -21.23
CA ALA A 214 12.66 -41.51 -21.76
C ALA A 214 13.04 -40.18 -21.10
N LEU A 215 12.10 -39.23 -21.01
CA LEU A 215 12.36 -37.96 -20.32
C LEU A 215 12.72 -38.16 -18.84
N ARG A 216 12.06 -39.07 -18.13
CA ARG A 216 12.42 -39.40 -16.73
C ARG A 216 13.83 -39.98 -16.62
N ARG A 217 14.26 -40.83 -17.57
CA ARG A 217 15.65 -41.33 -17.62
C ARG A 217 16.63 -40.20 -17.89
N LEU A 218 16.32 -39.32 -18.84
CA LEU A 218 17.13 -38.15 -19.17
C LEU A 218 17.25 -37.21 -17.97
N ALA A 219 16.15 -36.81 -17.34
CA ALA A 219 16.16 -35.95 -16.16
C ALA A 219 16.97 -36.57 -15.01
N LYS A 220 16.87 -37.90 -14.82
CA LYS A 220 17.72 -38.61 -13.85
C LYS A 220 19.20 -38.51 -14.21
N ARG A 221 19.59 -38.73 -15.47
CA ARG A 221 20.99 -38.64 -15.93
C ARG A 221 21.54 -37.21 -15.90
N LEU A 222 20.69 -36.21 -16.11
CA LEU A 222 21.05 -34.79 -16.03
C LEU A 222 21.29 -34.35 -14.58
N SER A 223 20.44 -34.82 -13.66
CA SER A 223 20.48 -34.48 -12.23
C SER A 223 21.78 -34.95 -11.59
N GLY A 224 22.39 -34.12 -10.74
CA GLY A 224 23.61 -34.46 -10.00
C GLY A 224 23.45 -35.71 -9.14
N ARG A 225 22.24 -35.95 -8.61
CA ARG A 225 21.90 -37.18 -7.87
C ARG A 225 21.98 -38.44 -8.72
N GLY A 226 21.76 -38.34 -10.04
CA GLY A 226 21.91 -39.45 -10.97
C GLY A 226 23.28 -39.54 -11.64
N GLY A 227 24.27 -38.79 -11.14
CA GLY A 227 25.63 -38.76 -11.67
C GLY A 227 25.84 -37.76 -12.80
N GLY A 228 24.88 -36.87 -13.06
CA GLY A 228 24.95 -35.82 -14.06
C GLY A 228 25.67 -34.56 -13.61
N LEU A 229 25.14 -33.41 -14.00
CA LEU A 229 25.71 -32.11 -13.67
C LEU A 229 25.64 -31.86 -12.15
N PRO A 230 26.76 -31.48 -11.50
CA PRO A 230 26.75 -31.16 -10.08
C PRO A 230 25.83 -29.97 -9.80
N SER A 231 25.17 -29.98 -8.64
CA SER A 231 24.28 -28.88 -8.21
C SER A 231 23.08 -28.61 -9.15
N VAL A 232 22.73 -29.56 -10.02
CA VAL A 232 21.49 -29.52 -10.83
C VAL A 232 20.51 -30.57 -10.30
N GLN A 233 19.27 -30.14 -10.05
CA GLN A 233 18.14 -31.04 -9.82
C GLN A 233 17.21 -30.98 -11.01
N ALA A 234 16.92 -32.12 -11.64
CA ALA A 234 16.08 -32.17 -12.82
C ALA A 234 14.89 -33.11 -12.63
N MET A 235 13.75 -32.74 -13.21
CA MET A 235 12.53 -33.53 -13.23
C MET A 235 11.85 -33.42 -14.59
N ALA A 236 11.31 -34.53 -15.06
CA ALA A 236 10.48 -34.56 -16.26
C ALA A 236 9.04 -34.15 -15.91
N LEU A 237 8.52 -33.18 -16.65
CA LEU A 237 7.16 -32.68 -16.53
C LEU A 237 6.44 -32.81 -17.88
N ALA A 238 5.14 -33.03 -17.82
CA ALA A 238 4.28 -33.16 -18.99
C ALA A 238 3.16 -32.12 -18.90
N HIS A 239 3.06 -31.29 -19.94
CA HIS A 239 1.91 -30.44 -20.23
C HIS A 239 1.19 -30.96 -21.46
N ASP A 240 -0.08 -30.59 -21.60
CA ASP A 240 -1.02 -31.05 -22.64
C ASP A 240 -0.34 -31.37 -23.99
N ASP A 241 0.44 -30.44 -24.55
CA ASP A 241 1.11 -30.58 -25.86
C ASP A 241 2.65 -30.55 -25.82
N VAL A 242 3.27 -30.33 -24.64
CA VAL A 242 4.73 -30.17 -24.51
C VAL A 242 5.24 -30.93 -23.28
N THR A 243 6.23 -31.79 -23.48
CA THR A 243 6.99 -32.34 -22.36
C THR A 243 8.28 -31.56 -22.16
N GLU A 244 8.70 -31.39 -20.90
CA GLU A 244 9.87 -30.58 -20.58
C GLU A 244 10.69 -31.19 -19.44
N VAL A 245 11.96 -30.79 -19.40
CA VAL A 245 12.88 -31.09 -18.30
C VAL A 245 13.04 -29.83 -17.48
N ALA A 246 12.37 -29.78 -16.33
CA ALA A 246 12.47 -28.68 -15.39
C ALA A 246 13.69 -28.86 -14.49
N CYS A 247 14.53 -27.83 -14.43
CA CYS A 247 15.79 -27.87 -13.69
C CYS A 247 15.85 -26.77 -12.61
N ASN A 248 16.26 -27.15 -11.40
CA ASN A 248 16.72 -26.20 -10.38
C ASN A 248 18.25 -26.20 -10.39
N LEU A 249 18.83 -25.02 -10.63
CA LEU A 249 20.27 -24.79 -10.61
C LEU A 249 20.63 -24.27 -9.22
N LEU A 250 21.17 -25.13 -8.37
CA LEU A 250 21.43 -24.81 -6.95
C LEU A 250 22.66 -23.92 -6.75
N GLU A 251 23.55 -23.88 -7.75
CA GLU A 251 24.73 -23.01 -7.80
C GLU A 251 24.89 -22.45 -9.23
N PRO A 252 24.05 -21.48 -9.64
CA PRO A 252 24.00 -21.02 -11.02
C PRO A 252 25.29 -20.32 -11.47
N SER A 253 26.11 -19.85 -10.54
CA SER A 253 27.46 -19.33 -10.82
C SER A 253 28.46 -20.40 -11.28
N LYS A 254 28.17 -21.69 -11.07
CA LYS A 254 28.99 -22.82 -11.52
C LYS A 254 28.40 -23.53 -12.72
N VAL A 255 27.08 -23.74 -12.71
CA VAL A 255 26.36 -24.45 -13.77
C VAL A 255 25.17 -23.60 -14.21
N GLY A 256 25.37 -22.85 -15.29
CA GLY A 256 24.35 -21.99 -15.90
C GLY A 256 23.40 -22.74 -16.84
N GLY A 257 22.33 -22.06 -17.26
CA GLY A 257 21.32 -22.63 -18.16
C GLY A 257 21.89 -23.05 -19.53
N ASP A 258 22.96 -22.42 -20.00
CA ASP A 258 23.67 -22.78 -21.23
C ASP A 258 24.34 -24.16 -21.14
N ILE A 259 24.97 -24.49 -20.01
CA ILE A 259 25.57 -25.81 -19.76
C ILE A 259 24.47 -26.87 -19.67
N VAL A 260 23.38 -26.56 -18.96
CA VAL A 260 22.24 -27.48 -18.85
C VAL A 260 21.58 -27.71 -20.22
N GLN A 261 21.40 -26.66 -21.02
CA GLN A 261 20.88 -26.75 -22.39
C GLN A 261 21.74 -27.69 -23.24
N GLN A 262 23.06 -27.49 -23.25
CA GLN A 262 23.99 -28.33 -24.02
C GLN A 262 23.94 -29.80 -23.58
N GLU A 263 23.85 -30.05 -22.27
CA GLU A 263 23.78 -31.42 -21.76
C GLU A 263 22.44 -32.09 -22.07
N VAL A 264 21.33 -31.36 -22.02
CA VAL A 264 20.02 -31.88 -22.46
C VAL A 264 20.01 -32.17 -23.95
N GLU A 265 20.59 -31.32 -24.78
CA GLU A 265 20.74 -31.57 -26.23
C GLU A 265 21.60 -32.81 -26.49
N ARG A 266 22.69 -32.98 -25.75
CA ARG A 266 23.58 -34.15 -25.84
C ARG A 266 22.84 -35.44 -25.46
N LEU A 267 22.18 -35.45 -24.30
CA LEU A 267 21.43 -36.61 -23.79
C LEU A 267 20.21 -36.94 -24.67
N SER A 268 19.53 -35.93 -25.19
CA SER A 268 18.36 -36.12 -26.07
C SER A 268 18.77 -36.68 -27.42
N ARG A 269 19.93 -36.31 -27.95
CA ARG A 269 20.47 -36.87 -29.20
C ARG A 269 20.75 -38.38 -29.08
N GLU A 270 21.19 -38.84 -27.92
CA GLU A 270 21.40 -40.28 -27.66
C GLU A 270 20.08 -41.08 -27.67
N GLU A 271 18.98 -40.45 -27.24
CA GLU A 271 17.65 -41.07 -27.18
C GLU A 271 16.78 -40.72 -28.40
N GLY A 272 17.32 -39.99 -29.39
CA GLY A 272 16.61 -39.61 -30.62
C GLY A 272 15.50 -38.56 -30.45
N MET A 273 15.57 -37.72 -29.42
CA MET A 273 14.56 -36.71 -29.10
C MET A 273 14.97 -35.31 -29.56
N ALA A 274 14.01 -34.52 -30.06
CA ALA A 274 14.22 -33.12 -30.41
C ALA A 274 14.07 -32.21 -29.18
N VAL A 275 14.90 -31.16 -29.10
CA VAL A 275 14.98 -30.26 -27.95
C VAL A 275 14.70 -28.82 -28.40
N GLY A 276 13.86 -28.11 -27.64
CA GLY A 276 13.60 -26.69 -27.82
C GLY A 276 14.60 -25.82 -27.06
N LYS A 277 14.53 -24.51 -27.27
CA LYS A 277 15.30 -23.57 -26.46
C LYS A 277 14.70 -23.49 -25.06
N GLY A 278 15.53 -23.68 -24.03
CA GLY A 278 15.09 -23.51 -22.65
C GLY A 278 14.86 -22.06 -22.26
N TYR A 279 14.19 -21.88 -21.13
CA TYR A 279 13.77 -20.59 -20.59
C TYR A 279 13.83 -20.61 -19.06
N PHE A 280 14.04 -19.43 -18.47
CA PHE A 280 13.95 -19.26 -17.02
C PHE A 280 12.51 -18.97 -16.61
N THR A 281 12.06 -19.51 -15.49
CA THR A 281 10.71 -19.24 -14.95
C THR A 281 10.67 -18.03 -14.03
N ASP A 282 11.82 -17.39 -13.79
CA ASP A 282 11.97 -16.23 -12.92
C ASP A 282 13.07 -15.32 -13.46
N LEU A 283 13.16 -14.10 -12.91
CA LEU A 283 14.22 -13.16 -13.21
C LEU A 283 15.54 -13.60 -12.57
N SER A 284 16.68 -13.18 -13.15
CA SER A 284 17.99 -13.38 -12.55
C SER A 284 18.14 -12.64 -11.22
N GLN A 285 19.12 -13.05 -10.41
CA GLN A 285 19.41 -12.42 -9.14
C GLN A 285 19.65 -10.91 -9.29
N GLU A 286 20.41 -10.53 -10.31
CA GLU A 286 20.76 -9.15 -10.62
C GLU A 286 19.54 -8.35 -11.09
N GLU A 287 18.74 -8.91 -12.00
CA GLU A 287 17.51 -8.26 -12.48
C GLU A 287 16.50 -8.03 -11.37
N ILE A 288 16.41 -8.96 -10.39
CA ILE A 288 15.52 -8.82 -9.23
C ILE A 288 15.99 -7.68 -8.32
N VAL A 289 17.29 -7.62 -8.02
CA VAL A 289 17.87 -6.53 -7.24
C VAL A 289 17.68 -5.21 -7.98
N GLU A 290 18.01 -5.14 -9.27
CA GLU A 290 17.84 -3.95 -10.08
C GLU A 290 16.38 -3.51 -10.17
N SER A 291 15.44 -4.45 -10.35
CA SER A 291 14.01 -4.14 -10.42
C SER A 291 13.52 -3.59 -9.08
N TYR A 292 13.91 -4.21 -7.96
CA TYR A 292 13.60 -3.69 -6.63
C TYR A 292 14.15 -2.28 -6.42
N LEU A 293 15.38 -2.04 -6.90
CA LEU A 293 16.01 -0.72 -6.82
C LEU A 293 15.31 0.31 -7.75
N LYS A 294 14.91 -0.08 -8.96
CA LYS A 294 14.23 0.80 -9.93
C LYS A 294 12.82 1.19 -9.50
N LEU A 295 12.14 0.35 -8.73
CA LEU A 295 10.79 0.62 -8.25
C LEU A 295 10.70 1.85 -7.33
N ASP A 296 11.83 2.34 -6.79
CA ASP A 296 11.81 3.50 -5.91
C ASP A 296 13.21 4.15 -5.71
N PRO A 297 13.50 5.31 -6.32
CA PRO A 297 14.69 6.11 -6.00
C PRO A 297 14.76 6.52 -4.51
N PHE A 298 13.60 6.69 -3.84
CA PHE A 298 13.47 7.08 -2.43
C PHE A 298 13.54 5.92 -1.43
N ARG A 299 13.27 4.66 -1.83
CA ARG A 299 13.70 3.48 -1.04
C ARG A 299 15.21 3.29 -1.07
N ILE A 300 15.94 3.88 -2.02
CA ILE A 300 17.41 3.78 -2.10
C ILE A 300 18.13 4.89 -1.33
N PHE A 301 17.47 5.99 -0.99
CA PHE A 301 18.08 7.10 -0.24
C PHE A 301 18.27 6.78 1.26
N CYS A 302 19.02 5.73 1.53
CA CYS A 302 19.81 5.59 2.74
C CYS A 302 21.18 4.99 2.44
N THR A 303 21.80 5.30 1.29
CA THR A 303 23.25 5.14 1.08
C THR A 303 23.70 5.86 -0.19
N GLU A 304 24.33 7.03 0.00
CA GLU A 304 25.48 7.58 -0.75
C GLU A 304 25.41 9.09 -1.00
N ALA A 305 24.23 9.71 -1.12
CA ALA A 305 24.17 11.19 -1.16
C ALA A 305 24.46 11.87 0.19
N CYS A 306 24.47 11.12 1.30
CA CYS A 306 24.76 11.66 2.63
C CYS A 306 26.24 11.61 3.04
N ILE A 307 27.13 10.86 2.37
CA ILE A 307 28.52 10.72 2.86
C ILE A 307 29.43 11.86 2.35
N SER A 308 29.12 12.49 1.22
CA SER A 308 29.86 13.70 0.78
C SER A 308 29.45 14.98 1.51
N LYS A 309 28.39 14.94 2.34
CA LYS A 309 28.00 16.05 3.23
C LYS A 309 28.23 15.79 4.72
N PHE A 310 28.56 14.56 5.14
CA PHE A 310 28.87 14.25 6.54
C PHE A 310 30.37 14.30 6.87
N ILE A 311 31.26 14.54 5.90
CA ILE A 311 32.67 14.89 6.14
C ILE A 311 32.88 16.41 6.04
N ILE A 312 31.94 17.19 6.58
CA ILE A 312 32.16 18.58 6.95
C ILE A 312 31.25 18.82 8.15
N LEU A 313 31.50 18.17 9.29
CA LEU A 313 31.00 18.53 10.63
C LEU A 313 31.42 17.43 11.63
N GLU A 314 32.69 17.40 11.99
CA GLU A 314 33.14 17.12 13.36
C GLU A 314 34.57 17.63 13.48
N LYS A 315 34.70 18.81 14.10
CA LYS A 315 35.96 19.30 14.61
C LYS A 315 36.15 18.64 15.98
N ASP A 316 36.96 17.57 16.03
CA ASP A 316 37.89 17.37 17.13
C ASP A 316 38.96 16.32 16.76
N PHE A 317 40.05 16.85 16.20
CA PHE A 317 41.31 16.14 16.00
C PHE A 317 42.12 16.17 17.31
N THR A 318 41.76 15.34 18.30
CA THR A 318 42.68 15.13 19.45
C THR A 318 42.63 13.76 20.13
N SER A 319 41.79 12.80 19.72
CA SER A 319 41.71 11.49 20.39
C SER A 319 42.02 10.25 19.52
N LEU A 320 42.48 10.42 18.28
CA LEU A 320 42.77 9.30 17.37
C LEU A 320 44.27 9.04 17.10
N THR A 321 45.16 9.61 17.92
CA THR A 321 46.61 9.35 17.82
C THR A 321 47.07 7.93 18.18
N PRO A 322 46.30 7.05 18.88
CA PRO A 322 46.67 5.64 19.01
C PRO A 322 46.13 4.72 17.89
N PHE A 323 45.22 5.21 17.02
CA PHE A 323 44.56 4.38 16.00
C PHE A 323 45.21 4.49 14.61
N LEU A 324 45.99 5.54 14.35
CA LEU A 324 46.63 5.78 13.06
C LEU A 324 48.05 5.20 12.95
N GLU A 325 48.69 4.80 14.05
CA GLU A 325 50.00 4.13 14.04
C GLU A 325 49.92 2.63 13.66
N SER A 326 48.73 2.00 13.70
CA SER A 326 48.55 0.59 13.36
C SER A 326 48.34 0.30 11.87
N PHE A 327 48.24 1.33 11.02
CA PHE A 327 47.94 1.20 9.58
C PHE A 327 49.02 1.74 8.63
N GLY A 328 50.21 2.11 9.12
CA GLY A 328 51.40 2.29 8.27
C GLY A 328 51.32 3.35 7.18
N LEU A 329 50.50 4.40 7.33
CA LEU A 329 50.39 5.50 6.37
C LEU A 329 50.87 6.81 7.01
N ALA A 330 52.19 6.99 7.00
CA ALA A 330 52.82 8.27 7.28
C ALA A 330 53.23 8.95 5.96
N GLY A 331 52.71 10.15 5.71
CA GLY A 331 53.32 11.14 4.84
C GLY A 331 52.61 11.44 3.52
N GLY A 332 52.14 12.68 3.36
CA GLY A 332 51.84 13.26 2.06
C GLY A 332 50.59 14.14 2.02
N THR A 333 50.76 15.45 2.20
CA THR A 333 49.77 16.49 1.91
C THR A 333 49.55 16.62 0.40
N ASN A 334 48.29 16.71 -0.07
CA ASN A 334 47.90 17.66 -1.13
C ASN A 334 46.38 17.70 -1.36
N THR A 335 45.82 18.83 -0.95
CA THR A 335 44.58 19.43 -1.46
C THR A 335 44.80 19.90 -2.90
N ASP A 336 44.17 19.28 -3.90
CA ASP A 336 43.83 19.87 -5.22
C ASP A 336 43.29 18.80 -6.21
N VAL A 337 42.09 18.23 -6.01
CA VAL A 337 41.39 17.44 -7.08
C VAL A 337 39.85 17.60 -7.11
N LEU A 338 39.18 18.32 -6.20
CA LEU A 338 37.70 18.33 -6.12
C LEU A 338 37.01 19.70 -6.34
N ALA A 339 37.56 20.55 -7.22
CA ALA A 339 37.02 21.89 -7.50
C ALA A 339 36.45 22.11 -8.92
N THR A 340 36.21 21.08 -9.73
CA THR A 340 35.86 21.27 -11.17
C THR A 340 34.52 20.71 -11.66
N CYS A 341 33.62 20.19 -10.81
CA CYS A 341 32.37 19.60 -11.34
C CYS A 341 31.03 20.24 -10.94
N PHE A 342 30.91 21.05 -9.88
CA PHE A 342 29.61 21.64 -9.54
C PHE A 342 29.76 23.04 -8.92
N GLY A 343 29.36 24.06 -9.67
CA GLY A 343 29.23 25.45 -9.17
C GLY A 343 28.03 25.61 -8.23
N PRO A 344 27.91 26.76 -7.54
CA PRO A 344 26.89 26.98 -6.52
C PRO A 344 25.48 26.98 -7.13
N PHE A 345 24.62 26.09 -6.65
CA PHE A 345 23.19 25.98 -6.99
C PHE A 345 22.43 27.18 -6.38
N GLU A 346 21.92 28.09 -7.21
CA GLU A 346 21.18 29.29 -6.81
C GLU A 346 19.68 29.02 -6.57
N GLU A 347 19.07 29.87 -5.73
CA GLU A 347 17.67 29.89 -5.27
C GLU A 347 16.60 29.82 -6.37
N LYS A 348 16.96 30.14 -7.63
CA LYS A 348 16.07 30.09 -8.80
C LYS A 348 15.75 28.66 -9.26
N ASP A 349 16.62 27.68 -9.02
CA ASP A 349 16.41 26.30 -9.46
C ASP A 349 15.44 25.52 -8.55
N LYS A 350 15.26 25.95 -7.29
CA LYS A 350 14.23 25.41 -6.39
C LYS A 350 12.82 25.68 -6.92
N LYS A 351 12.54 26.89 -7.41
CA LYS A 351 11.22 27.27 -7.95
C LYS A 351 10.82 26.48 -9.20
N LYS A 352 11.80 26.05 -10.02
CA LYS A 352 11.58 25.29 -11.26
C LYS A 352 11.34 23.80 -11.05
N SER A 353 11.93 23.20 -10.02
CA SER A 353 11.72 21.79 -9.64
C SER A 353 10.33 21.53 -9.03
N ILE A 354 9.74 22.55 -8.40
CA ILE A 354 8.49 22.47 -7.61
C ILE A 354 7.23 22.47 -8.48
N ASP A 355 7.28 23.11 -9.65
CA ASP A 355 6.23 23.05 -10.67
C ASP A 355 6.14 21.65 -11.33
N GLN A 356 6.88 20.65 -10.84
CA GLN A 356 6.93 19.28 -11.38
C GLN A 356 6.35 18.20 -10.46
N SER A 357 5.95 18.52 -9.23
CA SER A 357 5.42 17.53 -8.28
C SER A 357 3.93 17.24 -8.49
N LEU A 358 3.54 15.97 -8.42
CA LEU A 358 2.14 15.51 -8.44
C LEU A 358 1.62 15.49 -7.00
N LEU A 359 0.80 16.47 -6.63
CA LEU A 359 0.29 16.64 -5.26
C LEU A 359 -1.23 16.48 -5.22
N LEU A 360 -1.72 15.86 -4.16
CA LEU A 360 -3.15 15.82 -3.85
C LEU A 360 -3.41 16.58 -2.55
N CYS A 361 -4.56 17.23 -2.47
CA CYS A 361 -5.08 17.82 -1.25
C CYS A 361 -6.35 17.08 -0.82
N CYS A 362 -6.46 16.75 0.46
CA CYS A 362 -7.67 16.23 1.08
C CYS A 362 -8.24 17.25 2.06
N LYS A 363 -9.51 17.60 1.88
CA LYS A 363 -10.30 18.36 2.87
C LYS A 363 -11.15 17.35 3.65
N LEU A 364 -10.75 17.08 4.88
CA LEU A 364 -11.40 16.14 5.80
C LEU A 364 -12.27 16.89 6.79
N PHE A 365 -13.56 16.61 6.83
CA PHE A 365 -14.51 17.25 7.74
C PHE A 365 -14.98 16.28 8.83
N ILE A 366 -14.72 16.66 10.08
CA ILE A 366 -15.09 15.90 11.29
C ILE A 366 -16.17 16.66 12.08
N SER A 367 -17.23 15.96 12.49
CA SER A 367 -18.31 16.49 13.34
C SER A 367 -17.88 16.58 14.82
N GLU A 368 -16.87 17.41 15.08
CA GLU A 368 -16.40 17.79 16.42
C GLU A 368 -15.53 19.07 16.29
N ALA A 369 -15.69 20.03 17.20
CA ALA A 369 -14.83 21.22 17.30
C ALA A 369 -14.67 21.76 18.74
N ARG A 370 -15.33 21.15 19.72
CA ARG A 370 -15.42 21.60 21.11
C ARG A 370 -14.53 20.77 22.04
N ASN A 371 -14.34 19.49 21.77
CA ASN A 371 -13.50 18.59 22.56
C ASN A 371 -12.05 18.60 22.06
N HIS A 372 -11.19 19.37 22.74
CA HIS A 372 -9.78 19.49 22.39
C HIS A 372 -9.03 18.16 22.46
N ALA A 373 -9.28 17.30 23.46
CA ALA A 373 -8.59 16.02 23.59
C ALA A 373 -8.89 15.09 22.40
N THR A 374 -10.14 15.11 21.93
CA THR A 374 -10.55 14.38 20.72
C THR A 374 -9.86 14.94 19.47
N LEU A 375 -9.84 16.26 19.28
CA LEU A 375 -9.15 16.87 18.14
C LEU A 375 -7.65 16.59 18.16
N ASP A 376 -7.00 16.66 19.32
CA ASP A 376 -5.58 16.37 19.47
C ASP A 376 -5.27 14.91 19.14
N ALA A 377 -6.14 13.96 19.51
CA ALA A 377 -6.00 12.55 19.16
C ALA A 377 -6.07 12.34 17.64
N ILE A 378 -7.02 12.99 16.97
CA ILE A 378 -7.17 12.94 15.51
C ILE A 378 -5.96 13.57 14.82
N GLU A 379 -5.48 14.72 15.30
CA GLU A 379 -4.28 15.36 14.74
C GLU A 379 -3.02 14.53 14.95
N ARG A 380 -2.84 13.91 16.12
CA ARG A 380 -1.72 13.00 16.36
C ARG A 380 -1.73 11.83 15.38
N ALA A 381 -2.91 11.25 15.11
CA ALA A 381 -3.04 10.21 14.09
C ALA A 381 -2.66 10.73 12.69
N GLY A 382 -3.05 11.98 12.38
CA GLY A 382 -2.68 12.64 11.12
C GLY A 382 -1.18 12.92 10.97
N ARG A 383 -0.45 13.10 12.09
CA ARG A 383 1.00 13.37 12.12
C ARG A 383 1.88 12.12 12.21
N LEU A 384 1.30 10.92 12.21
CA LEU A 384 2.08 9.67 12.23
C LEU A 384 2.86 9.44 10.94
N ASP A 385 2.36 9.96 9.83
CA ASP A 385 2.99 9.89 8.53
C ASP A 385 3.67 11.24 8.23
N PRO A 386 5.01 11.32 8.21
CA PRO A 386 5.73 12.57 7.96
C PRO A 386 5.62 13.06 6.51
N GLU A 387 5.09 12.24 5.60
CA GLU A 387 4.94 12.61 4.19
C GLU A 387 3.59 13.27 3.91
N THR A 388 2.65 13.20 4.85
CA THR A 388 1.38 13.94 4.82
C THR A 388 1.39 15.09 5.82
N VAL A 389 1.17 16.31 5.33
CA VAL A 389 1.17 17.50 6.19
C VAL A 389 -0.25 18.01 6.39
N ILE A 390 -0.60 18.28 7.65
CA ILE A 390 -1.78 19.08 7.99
C ILE A 390 -1.44 20.56 7.75
N VAL A 391 -1.74 21.08 6.56
CA VAL A 391 -1.38 22.47 6.18
C VAL A 391 -2.30 23.51 6.82
N ASN A 392 -3.53 23.13 7.16
CA ASN A 392 -4.50 24.02 7.79
C ASN A 392 -5.54 23.22 8.61
N LYS A 393 -5.99 23.82 9.71
CA LYS A 393 -7.08 23.36 10.55
C LYS A 393 -8.05 24.52 10.76
N PHE A 394 -9.32 24.31 10.42
CA PHE A 394 -10.39 25.27 10.67
C PHE A 394 -11.44 24.65 11.60
N PRO A 395 -11.37 24.90 12.92
CA PRO A 395 -12.38 24.47 13.87
C PRO A 395 -13.47 25.55 14.04
N ASP A 396 -14.73 25.15 13.96
CA ASP A 396 -15.86 26.04 14.25
C ASP A 396 -16.72 25.48 15.39
N ARG A 397 -16.72 26.18 16.53
CA ARG A 397 -17.42 25.73 17.76
C ARG A 397 -18.94 25.87 17.68
N SER A 398 -19.45 26.84 16.92
CA SER A 398 -20.89 27.04 16.72
C SER A 398 -21.44 25.92 15.84
N TYR A 399 -20.74 25.62 14.74
CA TYR A 399 -21.03 24.49 13.86
C TYR A 399 -20.81 23.14 14.53
N ASN A 400 -19.88 23.08 15.49
CA ASN A 400 -19.31 21.87 16.04
C ASN A 400 -18.74 20.95 14.94
N ARG A 401 -17.91 21.55 14.08
CA ARG A 401 -17.29 20.86 12.95
C ARG A 401 -15.88 21.38 12.74
N THR A 402 -14.94 20.48 12.52
CA THR A 402 -13.54 20.83 12.21
C THR A 402 -13.20 20.33 10.83
N ARG A 403 -12.54 21.18 10.04
CA ARG A 403 -11.98 20.84 8.75
C ARG A 403 -10.46 20.77 8.85
N TYR A 404 -9.88 19.69 8.36
CA TYR A 404 -8.45 19.53 8.17
C TYR A 404 -8.12 19.60 6.67
N THR A 405 -7.04 20.29 6.34
CA THR A 405 -6.47 20.32 4.99
C THR A 405 -5.17 19.54 5.03
N LEU A 406 -5.15 18.41 4.33
CA LEU A 406 -4.02 17.50 4.28
C LEU A 406 -3.42 17.53 2.88
N VAL A 407 -2.10 17.50 2.76
CA VAL A 407 -1.42 17.46 1.47
C VAL A 407 -0.32 16.40 1.49
N SER A 408 -0.24 15.64 0.41
CA SER A 408 0.90 14.77 0.12
C SER A 408 1.00 14.53 -1.39
N TYR A 409 2.00 13.78 -1.82
CA TYR A 409 2.22 13.42 -3.20
C TYR A 409 1.41 12.18 -3.61
N VAL A 410 1.31 11.98 -4.93
CA VAL A 410 0.82 10.75 -5.54
C VAL A 410 1.91 10.16 -6.44
N VAL A 411 2.02 8.83 -6.43
CA VAL A 411 2.98 8.06 -7.22
C VAL A 411 2.24 7.25 -8.27
N HIS A 412 2.82 7.18 -9.45
CA HIS A 412 2.35 6.39 -10.57
C HIS A 412 3.27 5.21 -10.84
N ASP A 413 2.73 4.13 -11.39
CA ASP A 413 3.52 3.03 -11.92
C ASP A 413 4.12 3.35 -13.31
N ILE A 414 4.82 2.37 -13.90
CA ILE A 414 5.43 2.48 -15.23
C ILE A 414 4.42 2.70 -16.36
N THR A 415 3.13 2.43 -16.12
CA THR A 415 2.04 2.66 -17.09
C THR A 415 1.44 4.06 -16.96
N GLY A 416 1.88 4.84 -15.96
CA GLY A 416 1.30 6.13 -15.65
C GLY A 416 -0.01 6.04 -14.87
N SER A 417 -0.29 4.90 -14.21
CA SER A 417 -1.47 4.73 -13.36
C SER A 417 -1.13 5.08 -11.90
N ALA A 418 -1.99 5.84 -11.21
CA ALA A 418 -1.78 6.15 -9.80
C ALA A 418 -1.84 4.86 -8.96
N VAL A 419 -0.82 4.62 -8.13
CA VAL A 419 -0.68 3.39 -7.33
C VAL A 419 -0.53 3.65 -5.84
N TYR A 420 -0.05 4.83 -5.44
CA TYR A 420 0.23 5.12 -4.03
C TYR A 420 0.11 6.60 -3.70
N SER A 421 -0.41 6.90 -2.50
CA SER A 421 -0.32 8.21 -1.87
C SER A 421 -0.34 8.05 -0.35
N PRO A 422 0.59 8.69 0.39
CA PRO A 422 0.59 8.69 1.86
C PRO A 422 -0.74 9.17 2.48
N LEU A 423 -1.44 10.08 1.77
CA LEU A 423 -2.75 10.60 2.18
C LEU A 423 -3.77 9.51 2.48
N ARG A 424 -3.72 8.36 1.77
CA ARG A 424 -4.65 7.25 2.01
C ARG A 424 -4.57 6.79 3.46
N GLN A 425 -3.37 6.46 3.93
CA GLN A 425 -3.16 5.92 5.26
C GLN A 425 -3.41 6.98 6.34
N THR A 426 -2.99 8.22 6.10
CA THR A 426 -3.22 9.33 7.03
C THR A 426 -4.71 9.60 7.23
N VAL A 427 -5.50 9.65 6.15
CA VAL A 427 -6.95 9.84 6.24
C VAL A 427 -7.61 8.69 7.01
N LEU A 428 -7.19 7.44 6.79
CA LEU A 428 -7.71 6.29 7.53
C LEU A 428 -7.35 6.33 9.02
N ALA A 429 -6.14 6.74 9.37
CA ALA A 429 -5.73 6.88 10.77
C ALA A 429 -6.54 7.98 11.49
N MET A 430 -6.76 9.12 10.82
CA MET A 430 -7.60 10.19 11.35
C MET A 430 -9.08 9.76 11.47
N ALA A 431 -9.59 9.01 10.50
CA ALA A 431 -10.95 8.46 10.53
C ALA A 431 -11.13 7.46 11.69
N ASP A 432 -10.17 6.55 11.89
CA ASP A 432 -10.17 5.59 13.01
C ASP A 432 -10.21 6.31 14.36
N ALA A 433 -9.34 7.30 14.55
CA ALA A 433 -9.32 8.13 15.74
C ALA A 433 -10.64 8.88 15.96
N ALA A 434 -11.25 9.42 14.89
CA ALA A 434 -12.53 10.11 14.97
C ALA A 434 -13.67 9.16 15.34
N PHE A 435 -13.79 8.00 14.68
CA PHE A 435 -14.83 7.01 14.98
C PHE A 435 -14.68 6.38 16.37
N GLY A 436 -13.48 6.36 16.94
CA GLY A 436 -13.24 5.92 18.31
C GLY A 436 -13.54 6.96 19.38
N ALA A 437 -13.54 8.26 19.03
CA ALA A 437 -13.59 9.36 19.99
C ALA A 437 -14.85 10.23 19.92
N VAL A 438 -15.62 10.15 18.83
CA VAL A 438 -16.84 10.93 18.62
C VAL A 438 -18.05 10.01 18.57
N ASN A 439 -19.13 10.40 19.26
CA ASN A 439 -20.43 9.74 19.17
C ASN A 439 -21.49 10.75 18.71
N LEU A 440 -22.04 10.55 17.51
CA LEU A 440 -23.08 11.42 16.95
C LEU A 440 -24.37 11.47 17.77
N GLU A 441 -24.71 10.43 18.52
CA GLU A 441 -25.92 10.44 19.37
C GLU A 441 -25.86 11.53 20.45
N LEU A 442 -24.65 11.91 20.86
CA LEU A 442 -24.39 12.95 21.84
C LEU A 442 -24.04 14.31 21.20
N HIS A 443 -23.93 14.35 19.87
CA HIS A 443 -23.44 15.51 19.15
C HIS A 443 -24.55 16.57 18.95
N SER A 444 -24.19 17.84 19.10
CA SER A 444 -25.04 19.01 18.79
C SER A 444 -24.26 20.12 18.10
N GLY A 445 -24.90 20.87 17.20
CA GLY A 445 -24.24 21.96 16.46
C GLY A 445 -25.17 22.68 15.48
N ALA A 446 -24.74 23.85 15.01
CA ALA A 446 -25.48 24.68 14.06
C ALA A 446 -25.27 24.29 12.57
N HIS A 447 -24.32 23.39 12.26
CA HIS A 447 -24.09 22.92 10.89
C HIS A 447 -24.75 21.54 10.68
N PRO A 448 -25.35 21.27 9.50
CA PRO A 448 -25.88 19.96 9.17
C PRO A 448 -24.78 18.88 9.07
N ARG A 449 -25.12 17.63 9.42
CA ARG A 449 -24.18 16.50 9.45
C ARG A 449 -24.91 15.17 9.30
N LEU A 450 -24.26 14.23 8.62
CA LEU A 450 -24.68 12.83 8.46
C LEU A 450 -23.65 11.86 9.03
N GLY A 451 -22.44 12.31 9.38
CA GLY A 451 -21.35 11.43 9.83
C GLY A 451 -20.44 12.04 10.90
N VAL A 452 -19.74 11.19 11.64
CA VAL A 452 -18.55 11.60 12.42
C VAL A 452 -17.48 12.10 11.46
N VAL A 453 -17.12 11.25 10.49
CA VAL A 453 -16.33 11.61 9.32
C VAL A 453 -17.33 11.95 8.22
N ASP A 454 -17.72 13.23 8.16
CA ASP A 454 -18.91 13.67 7.44
C ASP A 454 -18.67 13.80 5.93
N ASP A 455 -17.56 14.44 5.55
CA ASP A 455 -17.21 14.73 4.16
C ASP A 455 -15.69 14.62 3.97
N ILE A 456 -15.26 13.96 2.90
CA ILE A 456 -13.87 13.84 2.48
C ILE A 456 -13.80 14.26 1.02
N LEU A 457 -13.11 15.35 0.73
CA LEU A 457 -13.00 15.88 -0.62
C LEU A 457 -11.54 15.94 -1.06
N PHE A 458 -11.21 15.19 -2.11
CA PHE A 458 -9.90 15.21 -2.75
C PHE A 458 -9.85 16.23 -3.89
N HIS A 459 -8.73 16.94 -3.98
CA HIS A 459 -8.44 17.91 -5.02
C HIS A 459 -7.07 17.63 -5.64
N PRO A 460 -6.95 17.71 -6.98
CA PRO A 460 -5.64 17.80 -7.60
C PRO A 460 -4.96 19.12 -7.25
N LEU A 461 -3.65 19.06 -7.01
CA LEU A 461 -2.77 20.21 -6.84
C LEU A 461 -1.50 20.06 -7.70
N ALA A 462 -0.87 21.20 -7.99
CA ALA A 462 0.30 21.26 -8.86
C ALA A 462 0.04 20.53 -10.19
N LYS A 463 0.77 19.47 -10.51
CA LYS A 463 0.59 18.71 -11.76
C LYS A 463 -0.41 17.57 -11.70
N ALA A 464 -1.01 17.29 -10.53
CA ALA A 464 -1.94 16.18 -10.41
C ALA A 464 -3.22 16.41 -11.23
N SER A 465 -3.77 15.32 -11.74
CA SER A 465 -5.02 15.25 -12.46
C SER A 465 -6.20 14.96 -11.54
N LEU A 466 -7.41 15.29 -12.01
CA LEU A 466 -8.63 14.93 -11.30
C LEU A 466 -8.81 13.40 -11.19
N ASP A 467 -8.24 12.64 -12.11
CA ASP A 467 -8.29 11.18 -12.11
C ASP A 467 -7.50 10.59 -10.94
N GLU A 468 -6.34 11.17 -10.59
CA GLU A 468 -5.59 10.77 -9.39
C GLU A 468 -6.37 11.08 -8.10
N ALA A 469 -7.03 12.24 -8.04
CA ALA A 469 -7.88 12.58 -6.90
C ALA A 469 -9.08 11.61 -6.79
N ALA A 470 -9.70 11.26 -7.92
CA ALA A 470 -10.82 10.31 -7.97
C ALA A 470 -10.40 8.88 -7.63
N TRP A 471 -9.23 8.46 -8.07
CA TRP A 471 -8.62 7.18 -7.70
C TRP A 471 -8.44 7.07 -6.19
N LEU A 472 -7.83 8.10 -5.57
CA LEU A 472 -7.61 8.09 -4.12
C LEU A 472 -8.92 8.14 -3.34
N ALA A 473 -9.89 8.94 -3.81
CA ALA A 473 -11.23 9.01 -3.22
C ALA A 473 -11.92 7.64 -3.19
N LYS A 474 -11.88 6.88 -4.29
CA LYS A 474 -12.45 5.52 -4.37
C LYS A 474 -11.72 4.55 -3.45
N ALA A 475 -10.38 4.58 -3.45
CA ALA A 475 -9.59 3.71 -2.57
C ALA A 475 -9.90 3.95 -1.08
N VAL A 476 -9.99 5.21 -0.67
CA VAL A 476 -10.36 5.58 0.72
C VAL A 476 -11.82 5.20 1.03
N ALA A 477 -12.73 5.32 0.07
CA ALA A 477 -14.12 4.90 0.25
C ALA A 477 -14.26 3.39 0.49
N THR A 478 -13.59 2.56 -0.32
CA THR A 478 -13.55 1.11 -0.12
C THR A 478 -12.97 0.76 1.24
N ASP A 479 -11.87 1.41 1.66
CA ASP A 479 -11.27 1.16 2.97
C ASP A 479 -12.18 1.56 4.12
N ILE A 480 -12.80 2.75 4.07
CA ILE A 480 -13.70 3.21 5.14
C ILE A 480 -14.94 2.31 5.23
N GLY A 481 -15.54 1.97 4.08
CA GLY A 481 -16.70 1.09 4.00
C GLY A 481 -16.42 -0.29 4.59
N ASN A 482 -15.31 -0.92 4.19
CA ASN A 482 -14.97 -2.27 4.60
C ASN A 482 -14.39 -2.34 6.02
N ARG A 483 -13.45 -1.44 6.37
CA ARG A 483 -12.75 -1.49 7.67
C ARG A 483 -13.63 -1.00 8.81
N PHE A 484 -14.34 0.10 8.62
CA PHE A 484 -15.10 0.73 9.70
C PHE A 484 -16.59 0.36 9.68
N GLN A 485 -17.04 -0.39 8.66
CA GLN A 485 -18.44 -0.78 8.49
C GLN A 485 -19.37 0.44 8.52
N VAL A 486 -18.97 1.49 7.80
CA VAL A 486 -19.69 2.76 7.67
C VAL A 486 -20.23 2.86 6.24
N PRO A 487 -21.51 3.19 6.03
CA PRO A 487 -22.03 3.45 4.69
C PRO A 487 -21.30 4.65 4.05
N VAL A 488 -20.81 4.48 2.83
CA VAL A 488 -20.09 5.54 2.10
C VAL A 488 -20.80 5.87 0.80
N TYR A 489 -21.01 7.17 0.55
CA TYR A 489 -21.55 7.68 -0.70
C TYR A 489 -20.49 8.46 -1.47
N LEU A 490 -20.23 8.02 -2.70
CA LEU A 490 -19.31 8.68 -3.62
C LEU A 490 -20.00 9.85 -4.33
N TYR A 491 -19.25 10.90 -4.67
CA TYR A 491 -19.77 12.00 -5.46
C TYR A 491 -18.75 12.60 -6.43
N ALA A 492 -19.25 13.42 -7.36
CA ALA A 492 -18.47 14.06 -8.43
C ALA A 492 -17.58 13.05 -9.17
N ALA A 493 -16.30 13.36 -9.42
CA ALA A 493 -15.43 12.49 -10.24
C ALA A 493 -15.19 11.10 -9.61
N ALA A 494 -15.43 10.94 -8.31
CA ALA A 494 -15.33 9.64 -7.65
C ALA A 494 -16.57 8.76 -7.90
N HIS A 495 -17.74 9.35 -8.17
CA HIS A 495 -18.98 8.60 -8.43
C HIS A 495 -19.06 8.16 -9.90
N PRO A 496 -19.50 6.92 -10.21
CA PRO A 496 -19.54 6.39 -11.58
C PRO A 496 -20.31 7.26 -12.59
N THR A 497 -21.38 7.93 -12.14
CA THR A 497 -22.20 8.83 -12.98
C THR A 497 -21.99 10.31 -12.69
N GLY A 498 -20.99 10.69 -11.88
CA GLY A 498 -20.73 12.09 -11.57
C GLY A 498 -21.78 12.75 -10.65
N LYS A 499 -22.47 11.98 -9.81
CA LYS A 499 -23.58 12.47 -8.97
C LYS A 499 -23.13 13.65 -8.11
N ALA A 500 -23.92 14.72 -8.09
CA ALA A 500 -23.61 15.92 -7.32
C ALA A 500 -23.86 15.71 -5.81
N LEU A 501 -22.95 16.24 -4.98
CA LEU A 501 -23.02 16.13 -3.52
C LEU A 501 -24.33 16.68 -2.94
N ASP A 502 -24.83 17.79 -3.50
CA ASP A 502 -26.05 18.42 -3.03
C ASP A 502 -27.30 17.56 -3.30
N THR A 503 -27.28 16.74 -4.35
CA THR A 503 -28.33 15.76 -4.64
C THR A 503 -28.35 14.65 -3.60
N ILE A 504 -27.19 14.05 -3.31
CA ILE A 504 -27.06 13.00 -2.26
C ILE A 504 -27.51 13.55 -0.91
N ARG A 505 -27.02 14.73 -0.52
CA ARG A 505 -27.41 15.40 0.73
C ARG A 505 -28.93 15.59 0.86
N ARG A 506 -29.65 15.84 -0.23
CA ARG A 506 -31.12 15.99 -0.20
C ARG A 506 -31.84 14.68 0.02
N GLU A 507 -31.45 13.66 -0.74
CA GLU A 507 -32.02 12.32 -0.64
C GLU A 507 -31.86 11.76 0.78
N LEU A 508 -30.76 12.14 1.45
CA LEU A 508 -30.44 11.77 2.82
C LEU A 508 -30.92 12.78 3.87
N GLY A 509 -31.73 13.77 3.51
CA GLY A 509 -32.37 14.68 4.47
C GLY A 509 -31.46 15.70 5.17
N PHE A 510 -30.24 15.94 4.67
CA PHE A 510 -29.22 16.82 5.27
C PHE A 510 -29.70 18.23 5.65
N TYR A 511 -30.54 18.84 4.81
CA TYR A 511 -30.93 20.25 4.92
C TYR A 511 -32.11 20.51 5.89
N ARG A 512 -32.54 19.52 6.66
CA ARG A 512 -33.65 19.64 7.61
C ARG A 512 -33.13 19.52 9.05
N PRO A 513 -33.04 20.62 9.82
CA PRO A 513 -32.70 20.57 11.23
C PRO A 513 -33.73 19.72 12.00
N ASN A 514 -33.27 18.94 12.96
CA ASN A 514 -34.12 18.07 13.77
C ASN A 514 -34.34 18.60 15.20
N PHE A 515 -33.80 19.78 15.53
CA PHE A 515 -33.95 20.39 16.85
C PHE A 515 -34.09 21.92 16.77
N MET A 516 -35.03 22.48 17.54
CA MET A 516 -35.28 23.93 17.68
C MET A 516 -35.39 24.73 16.37
N GLY A 517 -35.68 24.08 15.23
CA GLY A 517 -35.79 24.71 13.91
C GLY A 517 -34.47 25.22 13.30
N ASN A 518 -33.38 25.24 14.06
CA ASN A 518 -32.08 25.80 13.66
C ASN A 518 -30.84 25.02 14.14
N GLN A 519 -31.03 23.95 14.91
CA GLN A 519 -29.94 23.13 15.43
C GLN A 519 -30.10 21.68 15.00
N TRP A 520 -28.98 20.98 14.94
CA TRP A 520 -28.94 19.55 14.73
C TRP A 520 -28.47 18.89 16.03
N VAL A 521 -29.17 17.85 16.47
CA VAL A 521 -28.89 17.08 17.70
C VAL A 521 -29.00 15.58 17.41
N GLY A 522 -28.08 14.79 17.95
CA GLY A 522 -28.13 13.33 17.85
C GLY A 522 -28.05 12.80 16.41
N TRP A 523 -28.55 11.57 16.24
CA TRP A 523 -28.68 10.87 14.96
C TRP A 523 -30.02 11.21 14.26
N PRO A 524 -30.00 11.89 13.09
CA PRO A 524 -31.23 12.39 12.46
C PRO A 524 -31.85 11.47 11.39
N MET A 525 -31.27 10.30 11.12
CA MET A 525 -31.68 9.41 10.02
C MET A 525 -32.24 8.06 10.49
N PRO A 526 -33.03 7.33 9.67
CA PRO A 526 -33.38 5.95 9.96
C PRO A 526 -32.15 5.03 9.96
N GLU A 527 -32.25 3.88 10.64
CA GLU A 527 -31.16 2.87 10.68
C GLU A 527 -30.93 2.18 9.33
N MET A 528 -31.98 2.06 8.52
CA MET A 528 -31.92 1.56 7.16
C MET A 528 -31.99 2.73 6.19
N LEU A 529 -30.96 2.86 5.36
CA LEU A 529 -30.88 3.94 4.39
C LEU A 529 -31.87 3.75 3.23
N PRO A 530 -32.50 4.82 2.73
CA PRO A 530 -33.43 4.75 1.61
C PRO A 530 -32.75 4.42 0.28
N GLU A 531 -31.46 4.75 0.17
CA GLU A 531 -30.63 4.52 -1.00
C GLU A 531 -29.45 3.64 -0.62
N LYS A 532 -29.07 2.72 -1.51
CA LYS A 532 -27.91 1.85 -1.28
C LYS A 532 -26.63 2.70 -1.30
N PRO A 533 -25.73 2.56 -0.31
CA PRO A 533 -24.41 3.21 -0.36
C PRO A 533 -23.54 2.59 -1.47
N ASP A 534 -22.55 3.35 -1.93
CA ASP A 534 -21.57 2.88 -2.92
C ASP A 534 -20.60 1.85 -2.30
N GLU A 535 -20.19 2.08 -1.05
CA GLU A 535 -19.31 1.20 -0.28
C GLU A 535 -19.84 1.00 1.16
N GLY A 536 -19.52 -0.14 1.76
CA GLY A 536 -19.94 -0.46 3.13
C GLY A 536 -21.39 -0.96 3.26
N PRO A 537 -21.89 -1.14 4.50
CA PRO A 537 -23.20 -1.73 4.76
C PRO A 537 -24.34 -0.72 4.54
N THR A 538 -25.54 -1.21 4.21
CA THR A 538 -26.76 -0.37 4.15
C THR A 538 -27.29 0.01 5.54
N THR A 539 -26.90 -0.73 6.58
CA THR A 539 -27.26 -0.47 7.97
C THR A 539 -26.33 0.57 8.57
N VAL A 540 -26.88 1.61 9.19
CA VAL A 540 -26.09 2.70 9.76
C VAL A 540 -25.91 2.54 11.27
N SER A 541 -24.67 2.69 11.74
CA SER A 541 -24.39 2.89 13.16
C SER A 541 -24.78 4.32 13.56
N ARG A 542 -25.72 4.47 14.50
CA ARG A 542 -26.16 5.80 14.99
C ARG A 542 -25.02 6.64 15.56
N ALA A 543 -24.02 6.00 16.15
CA ALA A 543 -22.87 6.67 16.73
C ALA A 543 -21.88 7.21 15.68
N ARG A 544 -21.77 6.55 14.52
CA ARG A 544 -20.80 6.88 13.46
C ARG A 544 -21.40 7.65 12.29
N GLY A 545 -22.65 7.35 11.95
CA GLY A 545 -23.35 7.88 10.78
C GLY A 545 -22.82 7.31 9.46
N ILE A 546 -22.83 8.13 8.41
CA ILE A 546 -22.34 7.81 7.06
C ILE A 546 -21.14 8.70 6.70
N SER A 547 -20.42 8.37 5.62
CA SER A 547 -19.39 9.24 5.06
C SER A 547 -19.68 9.60 3.61
N MET A 548 -19.47 10.86 3.23
CA MET A 548 -19.52 11.30 1.83
C MET A 548 -18.09 11.51 1.34
N ILE A 549 -17.73 10.94 0.19
CA ILE A 549 -16.36 11.01 -0.34
C ILE A 549 -16.37 11.37 -1.81
N GLY A 550 -15.58 12.37 -2.20
CA GLY A 550 -15.58 12.84 -3.57
C GLY A 550 -14.24 13.38 -4.04
N ALA A 551 -14.19 13.63 -5.34
CA ALA A 551 -13.06 14.29 -5.99
C ALA A 551 -13.57 15.39 -6.92
N ARG A 552 -13.00 16.60 -6.79
CA ARG A 552 -13.35 17.76 -7.62
C ARG A 552 -12.11 18.60 -7.94
N PRO A 553 -12.14 19.39 -9.02
CA PRO A 553 -11.28 20.57 -9.13
C PRO A 553 -11.38 21.45 -7.87
N TRP A 554 -10.44 22.37 -7.71
CA TRP A 554 -10.33 23.17 -6.48
C TRP A 554 -11.64 23.87 -6.09
N VAL A 555 -12.02 23.74 -4.82
CA VAL A 555 -13.21 24.38 -4.22
C VAL A 555 -12.77 25.36 -3.15
N ALA A 556 -13.22 26.61 -3.28
CA ALA A 556 -13.01 27.64 -2.27
C ALA A 556 -14.19 27.71 -1.29
N LEU A 557 -13.88 28.02 -0.02
CA LEU A 557 -14.86 28.14 1.05
C LEU A 557 -14.81 29.57 1.59
N TYR A 558 -15.91 30.30 1.49
CA TYR A 558 -16.00 31.71 1.84
C TYR A 558 -17.26 31.96 2.65
N ASN A 559 -17.11 32.49 3.86
CA ASN A 559 -18.21 32.68 4.80
C ASN A 559 -18.48 34.18 4.96
N ILE A 560 -19.76 34.55 5.01
CA ILE A 560 -20.20 35.95 5.08
C ILE A 560 -21.10 36.13 6.31
N PRO A 561 -20.61 36.79 7.37
CA PRO A 561 -21.43 37.08 8.55
C PRO A 561 -22.54 38.11 8.25
N ILE A 562 -23.70 37.90 8.86
CA ILE A 562 -24.84 38.81 8.85
C ILE A 562 -25.17 39.15 10.30
N LEU A 563 -25.22 40.44 10.62
CA LEU A 563 -25.51 40.96 11.96
C LEU A 563 -27.01 40.88 12.26
N SER A 564 -27.54 39.66 12.32
CA SER A 564 -28.94 39.37 12.57
C SER A 564 -29.12 38.00 13.19
N ARG A 565 -30.07 37.92 14.13
CA ARG A 565 -30.58 36.66 14.69
C ARG A 565 -31.63 35.99 13.80
N ASP A 566 -32.04 36.62 12.70
CA ASP A 566 -33.04 36.07 11.79
C ASP A 566 -32.46 35.01 10.85
N VAL A 567 -32.43 33.77 11.35
CA VAL A 567 -32.02 32.59 10.58
C VAL A 567 -32.92 32.34 9.36
N SER A 568 -34.19 32.75 9.42
CA SER A 568 -35.11 32.57 8.29
C SER A 568 -34.71 33.46 7.12
N ALA A 569 -34.41 34.74 7.40
CA ALA A 569 -33.88 35.67 6.41
C ALA A 569 -32.52 35.18 5.87
N ALA A 570 -31.59 34.76 6.73
CA ALA A 570 -30.30 34.21 6.29
C ALA A 570 -30.47 32.99 5.37
N ARG A 571 -31.41 32.08 5.68
CA ARG A 571 -31.72 30.92 4.81
C ARG A 571 -32.37 31.32 3.49
N LYS A 572 -33.20 32.37 3.48
CA LYS A 572 -33.78 32.93 2.27
C LYS A 572 -32.69 33.50 1.36
N ILE A 573 -31.81 34.33 1.92
CA ILE A 573 -30.65 34.90 1.21
C ILE A 573 -29.75 33.79 0.67
N ALA A 574 -29.35 32.83 1.51
CA ALA A 574 -28.56 31.67 1.06
C ALA A 574 -29.23 30.95 -0.13
N ARG A 575 -30.54 30.69 -0.05
CA ARG A 575 -31.24 30.05 -1.18
C ARG A 575 -31.12 30.87 -2.46
N MET A 576 -31.31 32.19 -2.39
CA MET A 576 -31.26 33.10 -3.53
C MET A 576 -29.84 33.29 -4.09
N VAL A 577 -28.80 33.14 -3.26
CA VAL A 577 -27.40 33.19 -3.70
C VAL A 577 -26.97 31.88 -4.36
N SER A 578 -27.45 30.75 -3.86
CA SER A 578 -27.13 29.43 -4.39
C SER A 578 -27.61 29.24 -5.84
N ALA A 579 -26.80 28.58 -6.67
CA ALA A 579 -27.14 28.22 -8.05
C ALA A 579 -28.51 27.55 -8.16
N ARG A 580 -28.81 26.63 -7.22
CA ARG A 580 -30.06 25.88 -7.19
C ARG A 580 -31.30 26.75 -6.91
N GLY A 581 -31.15 27.87 -6.22
CA GLY A 581 -32.25 28.82 -6.02
C GLY A 581 -32.34 29.89 -7.11
N GLY A 582 -31.63 29.72 -8.23
CA GLY A 582 -31.58 30.67 -9.33
C GLY A 582 -30.53 31.76 -9.18
N GLY A 583 -29.63 31.64 -8.18
CA GLY A 583 -28.56 32.58 -7.90
C GLY A 583 -27.33 32.39 -8.77
N LEU A 584 -26.16 32.58 -8.16
CA LEU A 584 -24.87 32.50 -8.85
C LEU A 584 -24.56 31.06 -9.26
N PRO A 585 -24.16 30.81 -10.53
CA PRO A 585 -23.82 29.46 -10.99
C PRO A 585 -22.63 28.91 -10.22
N THR A 586 -22.58 27.59 -10.01
CA THR A 586 -21.50 26.90 -9.28
C THR A 586 -21.32 27.31 -7.80
N VAL A 587 -22.22 28.12 -7.24
CA VAL A 587 -22.21 28.50 -5.83
C VAL A 587 -23.24 27.67 -5.06
N GLN A 588 -22.81 27.09 -3.94
CA GLN A 588 -23.69 26.46 -2.96
C GLN A 588 -23.56 27.18 -1.62
N THR A 589 -24.66 27.46 -0.95
CA THR A 589 -24.63 28.19 0.33
C THR A 589 -25.57 27.61 1.36
N LEU A 590 -25.24 27.84 2.63
CA LEU A 590 -26.08 27.55 3.79
C LEU A 590 -26.23 28.79 4.66
N GLY A 591 -27.46 29.12 5.06
CA GLY A 591 -27.72 30.13 6.09
C GLY A 591 -27.79 29.46 7.46
N LEU A 592 -26.80 29.75 8.31
CA LEU A 592 -26.57 29.09 9.59
C LEU A 592 -26.52 30.10 10.74
N VAL A 593 -26.77 29.63 11.96
CA VAL A 593 -26.52 30.41 13.17
C VAL A 593 -25.02 30.42 13.43
N ASN A 594 -24.45 31.58 13.72
CA ASN A 594 -23.05 31.73 14.11
C ASN A 594 -22.95 32.58 15.39
N GLY A 595 -22.89 31.95 16.55
CA GLY A 595 -22.90 32.64 17.85
C GLY A 595 -24.32 32.95 18.36
N GLU A 596 -24.42 33.79 19.38
CA GLU A 596 -25.71 34.15 20.00
C GLU A 596 -26.50 35.18 19.17
N ASP A 597 -25.79 36.06 18.45
CA ASP A 597 -26.35 37.30 17.90
C ASP A 597 -26.24 37.45 16.38
N SER A 598 -25.58 36.51 15.71
CA SER A 598 -25.30 36.60 14.28
C SER A 598 -25.66 35.32 13.54
N THR A 599 -25.91 35.50 12.24
CA THR A 599 -26.05 34.43 11.28
C THR A 599 -24.93 34.52 10.27
N GLU A 600 -24.74 33.46 9.50
CA GLU A 600 -23.69 33.41 8.49
C GLU A 600 -24.19 32.70 7.24
N ILE A 601 -23.78 33.22 6.09
CA ILE A 601 -23.91 32.54 4.81
C ILE A 601 -22.60 31.81 4.54
N ALA A 602 -22.56 30.52 4.86
CA ALA A 602 -21.44 29.66 4.53
C ALA A 602 -21.49 29.30 3.04
N CYS A 603 -20.49 29.71 2.26
CA CYS A 603 -20.48 29.52 0.82
C CYS A 603 -19.39 28.53 0.39
N MET A 604 -19.78 27.62 -0.51
CA MET A 604 -18.90 26.73 -1.23
C MET A 604 -18.90 27.15 -2.71
N LEU A 605 -17.76 27.63 -3.17
CA LEU A 605 -17.52 28.09 -4.53
C LEU A 605 -16.94 26.91 -5.30
N LEU A 606 -17.78 26.23 -6.09
CA LEU A 606 -17.43 24.98 -6.75
C LEU A 606 -16.46 25.18 -7.91
N GLU A 607 -16.45 26.37 -8.52
CA GLU A 607 -15.55 26.81 -9.59
C GLU A 607 -15.11 28.26 -9.31
N PRO A 608 -14.18 28.47 -8.36
CA PRO A 608 -13.81 29.82 -7.89
C PRO A 608 -13.14 30.69 -8.96
N ASN A 609 -12.65 30.09 -10.05
CA ASN A 609 -12.14 30.82 -11.22
C ASN A 609 -13.25 31.43 -12.08
N GLN A 610 -14.48 30.92 -11.97
CA GLN A 610 -15.64 31.45 -12.69
C GLN A 610 -16.39 32.49 -11.86
N ILE A 611 -16.66 32.16 -10.60
CA ILE A 611 -17.35 33.04 -9.64
C ILE A 611 -16.46 33.21 -8.42
N GLY A 612 -15.86 34.41 -8.29
CA GLY A 612 -15.04 34.80 -7.15
C GLY A 612 -15.86 35.19 -5.91
N ALA A 613 -15.17 35.25 -4.77
CA ALA A 613 -15.76 35.63 -3.49
C ALA A 613 -16.32 37.07 -3.48
N ASP A 614 -15.75 37.97 -4.28
CA ASP A 614 -16.24 39.33 -4.47
C ASP A 614 -17.67 39.36 -5.05
N ARG A 615 -17.95 38.50 -6.04
CA ARG A 615 -19.29 38.40 -6.63
C ARG A 615 -20.29 37.81 -5.65
N VAL A 616 -19.87 36.82 -4.86
CA VAL A 616 -20.71 36.22 -3.82
C VAL A 616 -21.01 37.24 -2.71
N GLN A 617 -19.98 37.98 -2.25
CA GLN A 617 -20.11 39.07 -1.27
C GLN A 617 -21.13 40.11 -1.74
N ASN A 618 -20.95 40.67 -2.95
CA ASN A 618 -21.85 41.68 -3.49
C ASN A 618 -23.29 41.17 -3.62
N GLN A 619 -23.48 39.91 -4.02
CA GLN A 619 -24.82 39.32 -4.13
C GLN A 619 -25.50 39.16 -2.77
N VAL A 620 -24.75 38.76 -1.73
CA VAL A 620 -25.28 38.69 -0.36
C VAL A 620 -25.62 40.08 0.17
N GLU A 621 -24.73 41.07 -0.02
CA GLU A 621 -24.96 42.46 0.41
C GLU A 621 -26.21 43.05 -0.23
N MET A 622 -26.41 42.87 -1.54
CA MET A 622 -27.62 43.34 -2.23
C MET A 622 -28.89 42.70 -1.66
N LEU A 623 -28.90 41.37 -1.50
CA LEU A 623 -30.07 40.65 -1.00
C LEU A 623 -30.36 40.93 0.47
N ALA A 624 -29.32 41.15 1.27
CA ALA A 624 -29.45 41.53 2.67
C ALA A 624 -29.97 42.96 2.83
N ALA A 625 -29.53 43.89 1.97
CA ALA A 625 -30.04 45.26 1.95
C ALA A 625 -31.55 45.32 1.63
N GLU A 626 -32.06 44.44 0.76
CA GLU A 626 -33.50 44.30 0.49
C GLU A 626 -34.29 43.86 1.73
N GLU A 627 -33.67 43.11 2.64
CA GLU A 627 -34.23 42.67 3.91
C GLU A 627 -33.90 43.61 5.09
N GLY A 628 -33.18 44.72 4.83
CA GLY A 628 -32.74 45.66 5.86
C GLY A 628 -31.71 45.08 6.83
N LEU A 629 -30.86 44.16 6.37
CA LEU A 629 -29.84 43.48 7.19
C LEU A 629 -28.44 44.00 6.88
N ASP A 630 -27.65 44.18 7.93
CA ASP A 630 -26.23 44.56 7.81
C ASP A 630 -25.35 43.31 7.61
N VAL A 631 -24.45 43.41 6.63
CA VAL A 631 -23.54 42.33 6.22
C VAL A 631 -22.11 42.74 6.52
N GLU A 632 -21.35 41.84 7.13
CA GLU A 632 -19.91 42.05 7.33
C GLU A 632 -19.11 41.56 6.12
N LYS A 633 -17.85 42.02 6.04
CA LYS A 633 -16.93 41.50 5.05
C LYS A 633 -16.67 40.01 5.33
N GLY A 634 -16.95 39.17 4.33
CA GLY A 634 -16.69 37.74 4.43
C GLY A 634 -15.20 37.39 4.46
N TYR A 635 -14.94 36.13 4.75
CA TYR A 635 -13.59 35.59 4.92
C TYR A 635 -13.48 34.18 4.35
N PHE A 636 -12.29 33.83 3.86
CA PHE A 636 -11.99 32.47 3.46
C PHE A 636 -11.72 31.61 4.69
N THR A 637 -12.31 30.41 4.73
CA THR A 637 -12.07 29.43 5.81
C THR A 637 -10.89 28.51 5.51
N ASP A 638 -10.23 28.72 4.37
CA ASP A 638 -9.11 27.93 3.89
C ASP A 638 -8.11 28.76 3.09
N PHE A 639 -6.93 28.19 2.85
CA PHE A 639 -5.90 28.78 2.00
C PHE A 639 -6.20 28.61 0.50
N SER A 640 -5.59 29.46 -0.34
CA SER A 640 -5.62 29.26 -1.80
C SER A 640 -4.77 28.03 -2.19
N PRO A 641 -4.95 27.47 -3.40
CA PRO A 641 -4.12 26.35 -3.88
C PRO A 641 -2.62 26.64 -3.76
N GLU A 642 -2.20 27.86 -4.12
CA GLU A 642 -0.81 28.29 -4.10
C GLU A 642 -0.28 28.35 -2.67
N MET A 643 -1.05 28.96 -1.76
CA MET A 643 -0.71 29.01 -0.33
C MET A 643 -0.64 27.62 0.31
N VAL A 644 -1.53 26.71 -0.09
CA VAL A 644 -1.51 25.31 0.36
C VAL A 644 -0.22 24.61 -0.07
N ILE A 645 0.17 24.74 -1.34
CA ILE A 645 1.42 24.18 -1.86
C ILE A 645 2.62 24.81 -1.16
N GLU A 646 2.66 26.13 -1.00
CA GLU A 646 3.73 26.83 -0.30
C GLU A 646 3.88 26.38 1.15
N ASN A 647 2.77 26.24 1.88
CA ASN A 647 2.79 25.80 3.27
C ASN A 647 3.21 24.34 3.39
N TYR A 648 2.73 23.46 2.52
CA TYR A 648 3.21 22.07 2.44
C TYR A 648 4.73 22.03 2.29
N MET A 649 5.27 22.78 1.32
CA MET A 649 6.71 22.81 1.05
C MET A 649 7.52 23.37 2.22
N LYS A 650 7.03 24.44 2.88
CA LYS A 650 7.70 25.02 4.05
C LYS A 650 7.73 24.02 5.22
N LEU A 651 6.60 23.39 5.50
CA LEU A 651 6.46 22.48 6.65
C LEU A 651 7.26 21.19 6.45
N ILE A 652 7.22 20.61 5.25
CA ILE A 652 7.98 19.38 4.98
C ILE A 652 9.50 19.64 4.92
N SER A 653 9.91 20.87 4.59
CA SER A 653 11.32 21.30 4.71
C SER A 653 11.71 21.53 6.17
N ALA A 654 10.86 22.18 6.97
CA ALA A 654 11.13 22.46 8.38
C ALA A 654 11.15 21.18 9.24
N GLU A 655 10.34 20.17 8.93
CA GLU A 655 10.41 18.86 9.60
C GLU A 655 11.72 18.14 9.29
N ARG A 656 12.23 18.24 8.05
CA ARG A 656 13.56 17.74 7.68
C ARG A 656 14.67 18.46 8.45
N ASP A 657 14.55 19.77 8.62
CA ASP A 657 15.54 20.58 9.36
C ASP A 657 15.47 20.33 10.88
N ASN A 658 14.28 20.17 11.48
CA ASN A 658 14.13 19.85 12.90
C ASN A 658 14.62 18.44 13.24
N GLN A 659 14.41 17.45 12.36
CA GLN A 659 15.03 16.13 12.51
C GLN A 659 16.56 16.21 12.49
N SER A 660 17.15 17.17 11.76
CA SER A 660 18.59 17.42 11.73
C SER A 660 19.13 18.18 12.96
N LEU A 661 18.31 19.01 13.62
CA LEU A 661 18.68 19.71 14.86
C LEU A 661 18.58 18.81 16.09
N LEU A 662 17.57 17.94 16.15
CA LEU A 662 17.39 16.97 17.24
C LEU A 662 18.52 15.90 17.27
N SER A 663 19.07 15.54 16.10
CA SER A 663 20.26 14.68 16.02
C SER A 663 21.56 15.39 16.48
N SER A 664 21.61 16.73 16.43
CA SER A 664 22.76 17.53 16.88
C SER A 664 22.77 17.87 18.39
N GLN A 665 21.61 17.83 19.07
CA GLN A 665 21.50 18.04 20.52
C GLN A 665 21.65 16.77 21.35
N SER A 666 21.56 15.60 20.73
CA SER A 666 21.79 14.28 21.36
C SER A 666 23.26 13.85 21.33
N SER A 667 24.15 14.71 20.81
CA SER A 667 25.59 14.52 20.67
C SER A 667 26.45 15.53 21.47
N LEU A 668 25.81 16.31 22.36
CA LEU A 668 26.44 17.10 23.43
C LEU A 668 26.08 16.47 24.79
#